data_AF-A0A8J6A1V0-F1
#
_entry.id   AF-A0A8J6A1V0-F1
#
_cell.length_a   1.000
_cell.length_b   1.000
_cell.length_c   1.000
_cell.angle_alpha   90.00
_cell.angle_beta   90.00
_cell.angle_gamma   90.00
#
_symmetry.space_group_name_H-M   'P 1'
#
loop_
_entity.id
_entity.type
_entity.pdbx_description
1 polymer ?
#
loop_
_entity_poly.entity_id
_entity_poly.type
_entity_poly.pdbx_seq_one_letter_code
_entity_poly.pdbx_strand_id
1 'polypeptide(L)'
;MPRRSRDGPRGLPPPPLLLPLLLLAAAAPSRAASGGAWRSSLLGAAASSCRKRPGRPRFALRCCRKRAEIPVGVHQWKQVQRSAFLQAKGHHLIKKQGMPVKEVHYATAYWMPAEKTVQVKSVLDRNGDAYGFYNDSVMTTGWGVLEIRAGYGSQDLSNDIIMFVAGFLEGYLTASWSRDGIIYGDENTLRKNRSVMVFIYHFRQMYDHFTNLYPQLIKKPSIVDKVQEFMEYVSFHFAWATRWTADAHVIFSLRKQDQWTRDKIKNSKDDPFWRHTGYVMAQFDGLYVGAMKRAVSEGRKPMTIFQIQFLNAVGDLLDLIPSLSPTKNSTLKVFKRWDMGHCSALIKVLPGFENLYFAHSSWYTYAAMLRIYKHWDFNIKDRNTSSCRLSFSSYPGESLIEGALTLSTSSGQNHDKPSLRAADGFVEAHGGAATRAVGPPHLALLCGRALAADGAHRGVILLAGFLESLDDFYILSSGLVLLQTTNSVYNKTLLKYVVPQSLLAWQRVRVANMMASGGKEWAEIFTKYNSGTYNNQYMILDLKKVKLKNSLDKGALYIVEQIPTYVEFSEQTDVLRKGYWPSYNIPFHEKIYNWSGYPLLVKKLGLDYSYDLSSRAKIFRRDQGRVTDMESMKYIMRYNNYEKDPYSEGDPCNTICCREDLNALNPSPGGCYDTKVSDISLASENTAYAISGPTVQGGLPVFHWNRFNKTLHEGMPEAYNFGFMIMKPTLTGGGR
;
A
#
# COMPACT_ATOMS: atom_id res chain seq x y z
N MET A 1 66.14 -37.89 38.26
CA MET A 1 65.81 -39.09 37.44
C MET A 1 64.87 -38.70 36.30
N PRO A 2 64.76 -39.46 35.18
CA PRO A 2 64.80 -38.80 33.87
C PRO A 2 63.92 -39.37 32.72
N ARG A 3 64.06 -38.74 31.53
CA ARG A 3 63.85 -39.27 30.14
C ARG A 3 62.38 -39.42 29.66
N ARG A 4 62.04 -38.92 28.45
CA ARG A 4 62.10 -39.50 27.07
C ARG A 4 61.18 -40.73 26.92
N SER A 5 60.47 -40.96 25.80
CA SER A 5 60.71 -40.57 24.40
C SER A 5 59.50 -39.83 23.77
N ARG A 6 59.45 -39.26 22.54
CA ARG A 6 60.07 -39.47 21.20
C ARG A 6 59.70 -40.78 20.50
N ASP A 7 58.81 -40.70 19.50
CA ASP A 7 59.06 -41.23 18.15
C ASP A 7 58.03 -40.73 17.11
N GLY A 8 58.37 -40.92 15.84
CA GLY A 8 57.65 -40.59 14.59
C GLY A 8 58.61 -40.86 13.41
N PRO A 9 58.40 -40.36 12.18
CA PRO A 9 57.18 -39.87 11.52
C PRO A 9 56.89 -40.67 10.21
N ARG A 10 55.82 -40.31 9.46
CA ARG A 10 55.71 -40.45 7.98
C ARG A 10 54.39 -39.86 7.45
N GLY A 11 54.37 -39.28 6.24
CA GLY A 11 53.14 -38.99 5.47
C GLY A 11 52.84 -37.53 5.06
N LEU A 12 53.51 -37.07 3.99
CA LEU A 12 53.04 -35.98 3.07
C LEU A 12 52.63 -36.64 1.73
N PRO A 13 52.01 -35.96 0.72
CA PRO A 13 51.57 -34.55 0.62
C PRO A 13 50.10 -34.36 0.11
N PRO A 14 49.58 -33.11 0.02
CA PRO A 14 48.43 -32.74 -0.82
C PRO A 14 48.84 -32.43 -2.28
N PRO A 15 47.96 -32.60 -3.29
CA PRO A 15 47.40 -31.45 -4.06
C PRO A 15 45.98 -31.77 -4.63
N PRO A 16 45.35 -31.03 -5.59
CA PRO A 16 45.76 -29.79 -6.25
C PRO A 16 44.73 -28.64 -6.29
N LEU A 17 45.25 -27.42 -6.46
CA LEU A 17 44.58 -26.30 -7.15
C LEU A 17 44.91 -26.37 -8.65
N LEU A 18 44.00 -25.88 -9.50
CA LEU A 18 44.29 -25.62 -10.93
C LEU A 18 44.10 -24.14 -11.27
N LEU A 19 45.19 -23.49 -11.66
CA LEU A 19 45.19 -22.28 -12.49
C LEU A 19 45.24 -22.68 -13.97
N PRO A 20 44.97 -21.73 -14.88
CA PRO A 20 45.94 -21.49 -15.95
C PRO A 20 46.47 -20.05 -15.95
N LEU A 21 47.72 -19.99 -15.48
CA LEU A 21 48.83 -19.13 -15.85
C LEU A 21 48.97 -18.73 -17.35
N LEU A 22 49.98 -17.87 -17.58
CA LEU A 22 50.57 -17.37 -18.85
C LEU A 22 49.89 -16.11 -19.42
N LEU A 23 50.53 -15.07 -20.01
CA LEU A 23 51.89 -14.44 -20.11
C LEU A 23 51.60 -12.98 -20.63
N LEU A 24 52.42 -11.91 -20.70
CA LEU A 24 53.78 -11.43 -20.35
C LEU A 24 53.71 -9.86 -20.42
N ALA A 25 54.67 -8.98 -20.13
CA ALA A 25 56.06 -9.00 -19.62
C ALA A 25 56.31 -7.74 -18.75
N ALA A 26 57.48 -7.61 -18.12
CA ALA A 26 57.85 -6.45 -17.29
C ALA A 26 58.74 -5.43 -18.04
N ALA A 27 58.62 -4.14 -17.68
CA ALA A 27 59.76 -3.21 -17.53
C ALA A 27 59.34 -1.90 -16.82
N ALA A 28 60.22 -1.40 -15.94
CA ALA A 28 60.30 0.00 -15.51
C ALA A 28 61.34 0.73 -16.41
N PRO A 29 61.60 2.07 -16.33
CA PRO A 29 61.28 2.99 -15.22
C PRO A 29 60.92 4.47 -15.55
N SER A 30 60.50 5.19 -14.51
CA SER A 30 60.82 6.59 -14.13
C SER A 30 60.79 7.81 -15.10
N ARG A 31 60.42 8.97 -14.52
CA ARG A 31 60.76 10.38 -14.88
C ARG A 31 60.09 11.07 -16.09
N ALA A 32 59.06 11.85 -15.75
CA ALA A 32 59.03 13.34 -15.80
C ALA A 32 59.02 14.15 -17.12
N ALA A 33 58.46 15.37 -16.96
CA ALA A 33 58.60 16.60 -17.76
C ALA A 33 57.79 16.82 -19.07
N SER A 34 57.08 17.97 -19.10
CA SER A 34 56.67 18.78 -20.28
C SER A 34 55.78 18.16 -21.38
N GLY A 35 54.95 18.91 -22.11
CA GLY A 35 54.64 20.35 -22.09
C GLY A 35 53.67 20.73 -23.22
N GLY A 36 53.31 22.02 -23.36
CA GLY A 36 52.31 22.49 -24.35
C GLY A 36 50.87 22.45 -23.80
N ALA A 37 50.27 23.52 -23.26
CA ALA A 37 50.41 24.97 -23.46
C ALA A 37 49.83 25.50 -24.78
N TRP A 38 48.62 26.08 -24.70
CA TRP A 38 48.17 27.18 -25.56
C TRP A 38 47.80 28.37 -24.66
N ARG A 39 48.40 29.52 -24.98
CA ARG A 39 48.05 30.87 -24.47
C ARG A 39 47.03 31.50 -25.44
N SER A 40 46.33 32.62 -25.19
CA SER A 40 46.17 33.57 -24.06
C SER A 40 44.79 34.26 -24.25
N SER A 41 44.19 34.99 -23.31
CA SER A 41 44.50 36.39 -22.90
C SER A 41 43.49 36.81 -21.79
N LEU A 42 43.90 37.38 -20.66
CA LEU A 42 43.94 38.84 -20.34
C LEU A 42 42.54 39.53 -20.41
N LEU A 43 42.02 40.29 -19.42
CA LEU A 43 42.57 40.95 -18.21
C LEU A 43 41.51 41.11 -17.07
N GLY A 44 41.95 41.44 -15.85
CA GLY A 44 41.20 42.24 -14.83
C GLY A 44 40.14 41.49 -14.00
N ALA A 45 40.11 41.43 -12.65
CA ALA A 45 40.67 42.24 -11.55
C ALA A 45 40.13 43.69 -11.47
N ALA A 46 39.68 44.25 -10.32
CA ALA A 46 39.40 43.71 -8.97
C ALA A 46 38.54 44.73 -8.15
N ALA A 47 38.46 44.58 -6.80
CA ALA A 47 37.75 45.42 -5.81
C ALA A 47 36.19 45.32 -5.82
N SER A 48 35.41 45.22 -4.72
CA SER A 48 35.49 45.66 -3.30
C SER A 48 35.06 47.13 -3.09
N SER A 49 34.35 47.57 -2.02
CA SER A 49 33.63 46.87 -0.92
C SER A 49 32.59 47.80 -0.22
N CYS A 50 31.86 47.27 0.78
CA CYS A 50 31.30 47.97 1.97
C CYS A 50 30.12 49.00 1.89
N ARG A 51 28.98 48.55 2.44
CA ARG A 51 28.19 49.13 3.58
C ARG A 51 27.47 50.51 3.49
N LYS A 52 26.13 50.41 3.65
CA LYS A 52 25.22 51.16 4.55
C LYS A 52 24.83 52.65 4.30
N ARG A 53 23.56 52.83 3.90
CA ARG A 53 22.55 53.83 4.37
C ARG A 53 22.85 55.34 4.11
N PRO A 54 21.91 56.28 4.38
CA PRO A 54 20.54 56.34 3.83
C PRO A 54 20.15 57.77 3.32
N GLY A 55 19.10 57.93 2.50
CA GLY A 55 18.53 59.27 2.27
C GLY A 55 17.55 59.43 1.10
N ARG A 56 16.57 60.33 1.28
CA ARG A 56 15.76 61.02 0.24
C ARG A 56 16.37 62.45 0.05
N PRO A 57 16.01 63.32 -0.94
CA PRO A 57 14.72 63.37 -1.66
C PRO A 57 14.64 63.90 -3.13
N ARG A 58 13.49 63.59 -3.78
CA ARG A 58 12.60 64.44 -4.62
C ARG A 58 13.04 65.11 -5.96
N PHE A 59 12.12 64.91 -6.94
CA PHE A 59 11.61 65.86 -7.97
C PHE A 59 12.52 66.24 -9.17
N ALA A 60 12.02 66.78 -10.30
CA ALA A 60 10.77 66.56 -11.08
C ALA A 60 10.71 67.53 -12.30
N LEU A 61 10.27 67.06 -13.48
CA LEU A 61 9.74 67.83 -14.64
C LEU A 61 9.33 66.83 -15.75
N ARG A 62 8.13 66.74 -16.36
CA ARG A 62 6.83 67.43 -16.35
C ARG A 62 6.54 68.46 -17.46
N CYS A 63 5.92 68.00 -18.56
CA CYS A 63 4.86 68.70 -19.31
C CYS A 63 3.71 67.69 -19.62
N CYS A 64 2.40 67.93 -19.54
CA CYS A 64 1.51 69.12 -19.71
C CYS A 64 0.95 69.26 -21.15
N ARG A 65 -0.37 69.49 -21.39
CA ARG A 65 -1.57 69.49 -20.50
C ARG A 65 -2.90 69.68 -21.29
N LYS A 66 -4.04 69.49 -20.57
CA LYS A 66 -5.45 69.97 -20.77
C LYS A 66 -6.44 68.84 -21.11
N ARG A 67 -7.72 68.81 -20.70
CA ARG A 67 -8.58 69.33 -19.58
C ARG A 67 -9.91 68.50 -19.75
N ALA A 68 -10.81 68.23 -18.80
CA ALA A 68 -10.92 68.20 -17.32
C ALA A 68 -12.35 67.64 -17.00
N GLU A 69 -13.06 67.66 -15.86
CA GLU A 69 -13.00 68.21 -14.47
C GLU A 69 -13.13 67.01 -13.47
N ILE A 70 -13.35 66.98 -12.12
CA ILE A 70 -13.88 67.85 -11.03
C ILE A 70 -15.44 67.95 -11.04
N PRO A 71 -16.22 67.78 -9.92
CA PRO A 71 -15.84 67.65 -8.49
C PRO A 71 -16.39 66.45 -7.65
N VAL A 72 -15.68 66.13 -6.56
CA VAL A 72 -16.11 65.80 -5.17
C VAL A 72 -17.42 64.99 -4.89
N GLY A 73 -17.27 63.71 -4.49
CA GLY A 73 -17.14 63.30 -3.07
C GLY A 73 -18.36 62.94 -2.17
N VAL A 74 -18.16 61.88 -1.35
CA VAL A 74 -18.80 61.53 -0.04
C VAL A 74 -20.09 60.67 -0.02
N HIS A 75 -20.01 59.58 0.78
CA HIS A 75 -21.09 58.72 1.34
C HIS A 75 -22.15 58.07 0.41
N GLN A 76 -22.01 56.76 0.14
CA GLN A 76 -23.06 55.70 0.29
C GLN A 76 -22.65 54.34 -0.34
N TRP A 77 -21.65 53.63 0.22
CA TRP A 77 -21.26 52.27 -0.25
C TRP A 77 -21.03 51.26 0.90
N LYS A 78 -21.97 51.23 1.86
CA LYS A 78 -21.96 50.25 2.98
C LYS A 78 -23.31 49.54 3.26
N GLN A 79 -24.29 49.67 2.36
CA GLN A 79 -25.67 49.23 2.64
C GLN A 79 -26.29 48.27 1.59
N VAL A 80 -25.66 48.09 0.42
CA VAL A 80 -26.21 47.25 -0.68
C VAL A 80 -25.86 45.75 -0.52
N GLN A 81 -24.80 45.38 0.21
CA GLN A 81 -24.46 43.97 0.48
C GLN A 81 -25.15 43.36 1.72
N ARG A 82 -26.13 44.06 2.35
CA ARG A 82 -26.92 43.51 3.47
C ARG A 82 -28.38 43.18 3.14
N SER A 83 -28.91 43.67 2.02
CA SER A 83 -30.28 43.36 1.57
C SER A 83 -30.42 41.95 0.97
N ALA A 84 -29.42 41.48 0.22
CA ALA A 84 -29.43 40.15 -0.40
C ALA A 84 -29.38 38.97 0.61
N PHE A 85 -29.05 39.22 1.88
CA PHE A 85 -28.85 38.18 2.89
C PHE A 85 -30.07 37.94 3.83
N LEU A 86 -31.19 38.63 3.59
CA LEU A 86 -32.37 38.58 4.48
C LEU A 86 -33.65 38.05 3.83
N GLN A 87 -33.64 37.76 2.51
CA GLN A 87 -34.82 37.25 1.79
C GLN A 87 -34.81 35.72 1.54
N ALA A 88 -33.85 34.99 2.11
CA ALA A 88 -33.79 33.51 2.08
C ALA A 88 -34.51 32.83 3.27
N LYS A 89 -35.20 33.59 4.13
CA LYS A 89 -36.04 33.04 5.21
C LYS A 89 -37.46 32.78 4.70
N GLY A 90 -37.72 31.58 4.18
CA GLY A 90 -39.07 31.20 3.72
C GLY A 90 -39.22 29.84 3.05
N HIS A 91 -38.14 29.20 2.59
CA HIS A 91 -38.23 27.88 1.95
C HIS A 91 -38.31 26.77 3.00
N HIS A 92 -39.42 26.03 3.00
CA HIS A 92 -39.57 24.80 3.79
C HIS A 92 -38.62 23.72 3.26
N LEU A 93 -37.44 23.63 3.87
CA LEU A 93 -36.57 22.45 3.74
C LEU A 93 -37.34 21.22 4.24
N ILE A 94 -37.86 20.41 3.30
CA ILE A 94 -38.36 19.07 3.59
C ILE A 94 -37.15 18.20 3.96
N LYS A 95 -36.75 18.27 5.22
CA LYS A 95 -35.96 17.20 5.86
C LYS A 95 -36.83 15.94 5.88
N LYS A 96 -36.86 15.20 4.77
CA LYS A 96 -36.98 13.74 4.88
C LYS A 96 -35.85 13.32 5.82
N GLN A 97 -36.22 12.74 6.96
CA GLN A 97 -35.24 12.13 7.85
C GLN A 97 -34.48 11.10 7.03
N GLY A 98 -33.16 11.27 6.92
CA GLY A 98 -32.32 10.21 6.36
C GLY A 98 -32.54 8.96 7.19
N MET A 99 -32.96 7.86 6.56
CA MET A 99 -33.06 6.59 7.26
C MET A 99 -31.69 6.24 7.85
N PRO A 100 -31.61 5.66 9.05
CA PRO A 100 -30.34 5.19 9.61
C PRO A 100 -29.70 4.20 8.63
N VAL A 101 -28.59 4.61 8.02
CA VAL A 101 -27.85 3.75 7.09
C VAL A 101 -27.32 2.57 7.90
N LYS A 102 -27.60 1.36 7.44
CA LYS A 102 -26.95 0.17 7.99
C LYS A 102 -25.51 0.15 7.47
N GLU A 103 -24.58 0.63 8.29
CA GLU A 103 -23.13 0.73 7.97
C GLU A 103 -22.47 -0.65 7.74
N VAL A 104 -23.14 -1.73 8.16
CA VAL A 104 -22.70 -3.12 8.00
C VAL A 104 -23.39 -3.79 6.82
N HIS A 105 -22.58 -4.18 5.83
CA HIS A 105 -23.01 -4.88 4.63
C HIS A 105 -22.68 -6.37 4.72
N TYR A 106 -23.71 -7.22 4.70
CA TYR A 106 -23.58 -8.67 4.77
C TYR A 106 -23.64 -9.31 3.38
N ALA A 107 -22.84 -10.36 3.16
CA ALA A 107 -22.97 -11.20 1.97
C ALA A 107 -22.55 -12.65 2.24
N THR A 108 -23.08 -13.54 1.41
CA THR A 108 -22.80 -14.99 1.41
C THR A 108 -22.54 -15.44 -0.02
N ALA A 109 -21.44 -16.16 -0.22
CA ALA A 109 -21.01 -16.77 -1.47
C ALA A 109 -21.25 -18.28 -1.43
N TYR A 110 -21.75 -18.83 -2.53
CA TYR A 110 -21.98 -20.25 -2.75
C TYR A 110 -21.21 -20.69 -3.99
N TRP A 111 -20.41 -21.74 -3.88
CA TRP A 111 -19.73 -22.36 -5.01
C TRP A 111 -20.72 -23.18 -5.83
N MET A 112 -20.71 -22.98 -7.15
CA MET A 112 -21.58 -23.66 -8.11
C MET A 112 -20.74 -24.66 -8.91
N PRO A 113 -20.71 -25.97 -8.57
CA PRO A 113 -19.69 -26.89 -9.07
C PRO A 113 -19.78 -27.22 -10.56
N ALA A 114 -20.98 -27.23 -11.13
CA ALA A 114 -21.21 -27.58 -12.54
C ALA A 114 -20.77 -26.43 -13.47
N GLU A 115 -21.11 -25.21 -13.10
CA GLU A 115 -20.79 -23.97 -13.80
C GLU A 115 -19.37 -23.48 -13.51
N LYS A 116 -18.77 -23.91 -12.39
CA LYS A 116 -17.51 -23.39 -11.82
C LYS A 116 -17.56 -21.88 -11.57
N THR A 117 -18.70 -21.41 -11.05
CA THR A 117 -18.94 -20.01 -10.72
C THR A 117 -19.30 -19.84 -9.25
N VAL A 118 -19.46 -18.59 -8.80
CA VAL A 118 -19.93 -18.26 -7.46
C VAL A 118 -21.26 -17.51 -7.56
N GLN A 119 -22.31 -18.04 -6.93
CA GLN A 119 -23.53 -17.29 -6.66
C GLN A 119 -23.32 -16.47 -5.38
N VAL A 120 -23.83 -15.24 -5.33
CA VAL A 120 -23.73 -14.36 -4.15
C VAL A 120 -25.11 -13.84 -3.77
N LYS A 121 -25.38 -13.75 -2.46
CA LYS A 121 -26.61 -13.18 -1.88
C LYS A 121 -26.23 -12.15 -0.82
N SER A 122 -26.92 -11.01 -0.77
CA SER A 122 -26.68 -9.91 0.17
C SER A 122 -27.27 -10.16 1.56
N VAL A 123 -26.99 -11.34 2.13
CA VAL A 123 -27.45 -11.81 3.44
C VAL A 123 -26.32 -12.55 4.16
N LEU A 124 -26.47 -12.78 5.47
CA LEU A 124 -25.57 -13.63 6.26
C LEU A 124 -26.20 -15.01 6.47
N ASP A 125 -25.98 -15.93 5.53
CA ASP A 125 -26.38 -17.33 5.63
C ASP A 125 -25.18 -18.20 6.00
N ARG A 126 -25.20 -18.75 7.21
CA ARG A 126 -24.11 -19.58 7.77
C ARG A 126 -23.94 -20.93 7.07
N ASN A 127 -24.86 -21.33 6.18
CA ASN A 127 -24.76 -22.54 5.38
C ASN A 127 -24.01 -22.33 4.05
N GLY A 128 -23.72 -21.08 3.68
CA GLY A 128 -22.94 -20.78 2.47
C GLY A 128 -21.45 -21.07 2.62
N ASP A 129 -20.79 -21.26 1.48
CA ASP A 129 -19.42 -21.75 1.40
C ASP A 129 -18.39 -20.70 1.84
N ALA A 130 -18.70 -19.42 1.67
CA ALA A 130 -18.16 -18.34 2.48
C ALA A 130 -19.27 -17.35 2.87
N TYR A 131 -19.20 -16.80 4.09
CA TYR A 131 -20.12 -15.78 4.58
C TYR A 131 -19.37 -14.76 5.43
N GLY A 132 -19.88 -13.52 5.46
CA GLY A 132 -19.15 -12.43 6.09
C GLY A 132 -19.87 -11.09 6.05
N PHE A 133 -19.18 -10.06 6.54
CA PHE A 133 -19.62 -8.68 6.41
C PHE A 133 -18.45 -7.71 6.23
N TYR A 134 -18.78 -6.55 5.69
CA TYR A 134 -17.93 -5.36 5.73
C TYR A 134 -18.68 -4.20 6.37
N ASN A 135 -18.09 -3.59 7.39
CA ASN A 135 -18.60 -2.42 8.11
C ASN A 135 -17.80 -1.18 7.70
N ASP A 136 -18.42 -0.21 7.03
CA ASP A 136 -17.76 1.05 6.63
C ASP A 136 -17.91 2.14 7.71
N SER A 137 -17.17 1.97 8.80
CA SER A 137 -17.06 2.97 9.86
C SER A 137 -15.90 3.96 9.66
N VAL A 138 -15.25 4.02 8.48
CA VAL A 138 -14.04 4.83 8.25
C VAL A 138 -14.26 6.31 8.59
N MET A 139 -15.41 6.86 8.22
CA MET A 139 -15.74 8.28 8.46
C MET A 139 -15.98 8.62 9.93
N THR A 140 -16.17 7.61 10.79
CA THR A 140 -16.51 7.76 12.22
C THR A 140 -15.41 7.28 13.18
N THR A 141 -14.59 6.32 12.76
CA THR A 141 -13.55 5.67 13.60
C THR A 141 -12.16 5.66 12.96
N GLY A 142 -12.05 6.08 11.70
CA GLY A 142 -10.83 5.94 10.89
C GLY A 142 -10.55 4.50 10.43
N TRP A 143 -11.45 3.55 10.69
CA TRP A 143 -11.35 2.14 10.28
C TRP A 143 -12.66 1.62 9.69
N GLY A 144 -12.57 0.83 8.63
CA GLY A 144 -13.57 -0.19 8.31
C GLY A 144 -13.23 -1.51 8.99
N VAL A 145 -14.22 -2.39 9.15
CA VAL A 145 -14.01 -3.73 9.72
C VAL A 145 -14.56 -4.79 8.76
N LEU A 146 -13.73 -5.75 8.40
CA LEU A 146 -14.07 -6.87 7.52
C LEU A 146 -13.98 -8.18 8.30
N GLU A 147 -15.02 -9.00 8.24
CA GLU A 147 -15.00 -10.36 8.80
C GLU A 147 -15.48 -11.39 7.77
N ILE A 148 -14.62 -12.35 7.43
CA ILE A 148 -14.88 -13.40 6.43
C ILE A 148 -14.67 -14.78 7.05
N ARG A 149 -15.66 -15.66 6.91
CA ARG A 149 -15.56 -17.08 7.26
C ARG A 149 -15.81 -17.94 6.02
N ALA A 150 -15.04 -19.02 5.85
CA ALA A 150 -15.13 -19.88 4.66
C ALA A 150 -14.90 -21.37 4.97
N GLY A 151 -15.50 -22.25 4.19
CA GLY A 151 -15.41 -23.71 4.35
C GLY A 151 -16.25 -24.27 5.51
N TYR A 152 -17.19 -23.47 6.04
CA TYR A 152 -18.14 -23.87 7.09
C TYR A 152 -19.56 -24.14 6.57
N GLY A 153 -19.77 -24.05 5.26
CA GLY A 153 -21.06 -24.28 4.60
C GLY A 153 -21.44 -25.76 4.52
N SER A 154 -22.55 -26.04 3.81
CA SER A 154 -23.08 -27.40 3.67
C SER A 154 -22.35 -28.27 2.63
N GLN A 155 -21.49 -27.69 1.78
CA GLN A 155 -20.70 -28.44 0.79
C GLN A 155 -19.31 -28.79 1.36
N ASP A 156 -18.86 -30.03 1.12
CA ASP A 156 -17.46 -30.38 1.38
C ASP A 156 -16.60 -29.95 0.18
N LEU A 157 -15.83 -28.88 0.36
CA LEU A 157 -15.05 -28.23 -0.68
C LEU A 157 -13.55 -28.45 -0.49
N SER A 158 -12.78 -28.48 -1.58
CA SER A 158 -11.32 -28.50 -1.47
C SER A 158 -10.79 -27.16 -0.93
N ASN A 159 -9.65 -27.21 -0.25
CA ASN A 159 -8.97 -26.04 0.30
C ASN A 159 -8.75 -24.92 -0.74
N ASP A 160 -8.43 -25.27 -1.99
CA ASP A 160 -8.30 -24.30 -3.10
C ASP A 160 -9.62 -23.56 -3.37
N ILE A 161 -10.76 -24.26 -3.37
CA ILE A 161 -12.08 -23.65 -3.60
C ILE A 161 -12.48 -22.81 -2.37
N ILE A 162 -12.23 -23.29 -1.14
CA ILE A 162 -12.47 -22.53 0.10
C ILE A 162 -11.75 -21.19 0.07
N MET A 163 -10.46 -21.18 -0.31
CA MET A 163 -9.68 -19.95 -0.42
C MET A 163 -10.18 -19.06 -1.55
N PHE A 164 -10.57 -19.62 -2.70
CA PHE A 164 -11.15 -18.87 -3.81
C PHE A 164 -12.48 -18.20 -3.42
N VAL A 165 -13.41 -18.90 -2.75
CA VAL A 165 -14.68 -18.27 -2.31
C VAL A 165 -14.49 -17.27 -1.18
N ALA A 166 -13.50 -17.47 -0.31
CA ALA A 166 -13.12 -16.48 0.71
C ALA A 166 -12.62 -15.18 0.06
N GLY A 167 -11.70 -15.28 -0.90
CA GLY A 167 -11.21 -14.14 -1.68
C GLY A 167 -12.33 -13.46 -2.47
N PHE A 168 -13.17 -14.24 -3.15
CA PHE A 168 -14.33 -13.73 -3.88
C PHE A 168 -15.26 -12.93 -2.98
N LEU A 169 -15.58 -13.44 -1.78
CA LEU A 169 -16.48 -12.74 -0.88
C LEU A 169 -15.88 -11.44 -0.36
N GLU A 170 -14.59 -11.43 -0.01
CA GLU A 170 -13.87 -10.20 0.37
C GLU A 170 -13.91 -9.16 -0.76
N GLY A 171 -13.60 -9.58 -1.99
CA GLY A 171 -13.60 -8.70 -3.15
C GLY A 171 -14.99 -8.15 -3.44
N TYR A 172 -16.02 -8.99 -3.34
CA TYR A 172 -17.42 -8.56 -3.55
C TYR A 172 -17.93 -7.60 -2.46
N LEU A 173 -17.52 -7.80 -1.20
CA LEU A 173 -17.91 -6.98 -0.06
C LEU A 173 -17.22 -5.61 0.00
N THR A 174 -15.98 -5.51 -0.48
CA THR A 174 -15.18 -4.28 -0.32
C THR A 174 -15.04 -3.45 -1.60
N ALA A 175 -15.44 -3.98 -2.77
CA ALA A 175 -15.27 -3.30 -4.06
C ALA A 175 -16.18 -2.09 -4.30
N SER A 176 -17.13 -1.79 -3.42
CA SER A 176 -17.82 -0.49 -3.23
C SER A 176 -19.20 -0.68 -2.59
N TRP A 177 -19.76 0.39 -2.03
CA TRP A 177 -21.20 0.49 -1.76
C TRP A 177 -21.69 1.90 -2.13
N SER A 178 -22.53 1.98 -3.15
CA SER A 178 -23.12 3.27 -3.56
C SER A 178 -23.95 3.85 -2.40
N ARG A 179 -23.60 5.08 -1.94
CA ARG A 179 -24.49 5.87 -1.09
C ARG A 179 -25.48 6.59 -2.00
N ASP A 180 -26.77 6.35 -1.81
CA ASP A 180 -27.82 6.96 -2.64
C ASP A 180 -27.77 8.49 -2.59
N GLY A 181 -27.82 9.10 -3.77
CA GLY A 181 -27.74 10.55 -3.91
C GLY A 181 -29.05 11.24 -3.50
N ILE A 182 -29.01 12.03 -2.42
CA ILE A 182 -30.01 13.04 -2.13
C ILE A 182 -30.04 14.08 -3.27
N ILE A 183 -31.05 13.99 -4.13
CA ILE A 183 -31.28 14.99 -5.19
C ILE A 183 -31.74 16.29 -4.52
N TYR A 184 -30.84 17.28 -4.44
CA TYR A 184 -31.16 18.64 -4.03
C TYR A 184 -31.84 19.41 -5.17
N GLY A 185 -33.16 19.21 -5.33
CA GLY A 185 -34.01 20.00 -6.20
C GLY A 185 -34.74 21.11 -5.46
N ASP A 186 -34.52 22.36 -5.86
CA ASP A 186 -35.48 23.46 -5.60
C ASP A 186 -36.69 23.28 -6.55
N GLU A 187 -37.90 23.47 -6.01
CA GLU A 187 -39.15 23.32 -6.75
C GLU A 187 -39.22 24.20 -8.00
N ASN A 188 -38.62 25.39 -7.97
CA ASN A 188 -38.57 26.29 -9.13
C ASN A 188 -37.65 25.77 -10.25
N THR A 189 -36.68 24.93 -9.90
CA THR A 189 -35.72 24.34 -10.85
C THR A 189 -36.32 23.12 -11.55
N LEU A 190 -37.08 22.29 -10.83
CA LEU A 190 -37.80 21.13 -11.39
C LEU A 190 -38.83 21.55 -12.45
N ARG A 191 -39.49 22.70 -12.29
CA ARG A 191 -40.43 23.26 -13.28
C ARG A 191 -39.78 23.81 -14.57
N LYS A 192 -38.44 23.88 -14.68
CA LYS A 192 -37.73 24.51 -15.81
C LYS A 192 -36.84 23.55 -16.61
N ASN A 193 -37.00 22.24 -16.44
CA ASN A 193 -36.29 21.20 -17.21
C ASN A 193 -34.75 21.34 -17.18
N ARG A 194 -34.20 21.87 -16.09
CA ARG A 194 -32.75 22.05 -15.86
C ARG A 194 -32.33 21.38 -14.55
N SER A 195 -32.38 20.05 -14.54
CA SER A 195 -31.90 19.23 -13.42
C SER A 195 -30.40 19.45 -13.20
N VAL A 196 -30.03 20.13 -12.11
CA VAL A 196 -28.63 20.19 -11.66
C VAL A 196 -28.32 18.90 -10.91
N MET A 197 -27.71 17.92 -11.58
CA MET A 197 -27.20 16.72 -10.93
C MET A 197 -25.98 17.08 -10.08
N VAL A 198 -26.22 17.33 -8.80
CA VAL A 198 -25.17 17.29 -7.77
C VAL A 198 -24.87 15.82 -7.49
N PHE A 199 -23.77 15.32 -8.03
CA PHE A 199 -23.28 13.98 -7.68
C PHE A 199 -22.88 13.96 -6.20
N ILE A 200 -23.39 12.97 -5.47
CA ILE A 200 -23.02 12.71 -4.08
C ILE A 200 -21.94 11.64 -4.04
N TYR A 201 -21.00 11.82 -3.11
CA TYR A 201 -19.87 10.93 -2.86
C TYR A 201 -20.33 9.47 -2.75
N HIS A 202 -19.99 8.69 -3.77
CA HIS A 202 -20.07 7.24 -3.68
C HIS A 202 -18.89 6.81 -2.83
N PHE A 203 -19.12 6.08 -1.74
CA PHE A 203 -18.05 5.55 -0.91
C PHE A 203 -17.60 4.23 -1.49
N ARG A 204 -16.34 4.13 -1.83
CA ARG A 204 -15.86 2.99 -2.59
C ARG A 204 -14.52 2.59 -2.01
N GLN A 205 -14.50 1.79 -0.95
CA GLN A 205 -13.27 1.53 -0.19
C GLN A 205 -12.10 1.02 -1.07
N MET A 206 -12.29 -0.06 -1.83
CA MET A 206 -11.31 -0.47 -2.86
C MET A 206 -11.41 0.30 -4.18
N TYR A 207 -11.97 1.49 -4.11
CA TYR A 207 -12.13 2.47 -5.15
C TYR A 207 -11.92 3.89 -4.52
N ASP A 208 -10.96 4.01 -3.61
CA ASP A 208 -10.40 5.27 -3.10
C ASP A 208 -8.84 5.18 -2.91
N HIS A 209 -8.26 4.04 -2.50
CA HIS A 209 -6.86 4.00 -1.97
C HIS A 209 -5.66 3.88 -2.97
N PHE A 210 -5.75 3.35 -4.21
CA PHE A 210 -4.61 3.44 -5.18
C PHE A 210 -4.65 4.72 -6.00
N THR A 211 -5.81 5.37 -6.18
CA THR A 211 -5.90 6.78 -6.59
C THR A 211 -5.01 7.64 -5.69
N ASN A 212 -5.05 7.35 -4.38
CA ASN A 212 -4.22 8.00 -3.38
C ASN A 212 -2.74 7.54 -3.43
N LEU A 213 -2.43 6.23 -3.49
CA LEU A 213 -1.06 5.68 -3.44
C LEU A 213 -0.25 5.67 -4.76
N TYR A 214 -0.86 5.35 -5.90
CA TYR A 214 -0.16 5.20 -7.18
C TYR A 214 0.67 6.42 -7.59
N PRO A 215 0.19 7.69 -7.50
CA PRO A 215 1.03 8.85 -7.80
C PRO A 215 2.18 9.06 -6.79
N GLN A 216 2.11 8.46 -5.59
CA GLN A 216 3.18 8.51 -4.58
C GLN A 216 4.32 7.54 -4.94
N LEU A 217 3.98 6.35 -5.46
CA LEU A 217 4.93 5.32 -5.87
C LEU A 217 5.48 5.57 -7.29
N ILE A 218 4.59 5.77 -8.26
CA ILE A 218 4.92 5.88 -9.68
C ILE A 218 4.82 7.34 -10.13
N LYS A 219 5.94 8.06 -9.96
CA LYS A 219 6.11 9.46 -10.38
C LYS A 219 6.46 9.60 -11.88
N LYS A 220 6.52 8.50 -12.66
CA LYS A 220 6.87 8.47 -14.10
C LYS A 220 6.20 7.27 -14.82
N PRO A 221 5.50 7.45 -15.96
CA PRO A 221 4.86 6.35 -16.67
C PRO A 221 5.78 5.20 -17.08
N SER A 222 7.02 5.47 -17.49
CA SER A 222 8.00 4.44 -17.90
C SER A 222 8.57 3.58 -16.76
N ILE A 223 8.05 3.76 -15.54
CA ILE A 223 8.23 2.81 -14.42
C ILE A 223 7.11 1.76 -14.41
N VAL A 224 5.88 2.12 -14.83
CA VAL A 224 4.74 1.19 -14.94
C VAL A 224 5.11 0.04 -15.86
N ASP A 225 5.54 0.36 -17.08
CA ASP A 225 5.90 -0.60 -18.12
C ASP A 225 6.87 -1.68 -17.60
N LYS A 226 7.86 -1.27 -16.80
CA LYS A 226 8.87 -2.15 -16.20
C LYS A 226 8.35 -2.99 -15.03
N VAL A 227 7.56 -2.37 -14.15
CA VAL A 227 6.96 -3.04 -12.98
C VAL A 227 5.96 -4.10 -13.48
N GLN A 228 5.14 -3.74 -14.46
CA GLN A 228 4.23 -4.65 -15.15
C GLN A 228 5.00 -5.74 -15.91
N GLU A 229 6.11 -5.42 -16.59
CA GLU A 229 6.97 -6.43 -17.24
C GLU A 229 7.59 -7.43 -16.25
N PHE A 230 7.93 -7.00 -15.03
CA PHE A 230 8.43 -7.89 -13.97
C PHE A 230 7.32 -8.78 -13.38
N MET A 231 6.12 -8.21 -13.18
CA MET A 231 5.05 -8.81 -12.38
C MET A 231 4.02 -9.63 -13.17
N GLU A 232 3.63 -9.21 -14.38
CA GLU A 232 2.48 -9.75 -15.11
C GLU A 232 2.78 -10.84 -16.14
N TYR A 233 1.82 -11.75 -16.29
CA TYR A 233 1.69 -12.63 -17.44
C TYR A 233 1.12 -11.87 -18.66
N VAL A 234 1.85 -11.85 -19.79
CA VAL A 234 1.35 -11.31 -21.06
C VAL A 234 0.70 -12.42 -21.88
N SER A 235 -0.64 -12.46 -21.86
CA SER A 235 -1.44 -13.30 -22.77
C SER A 235 -1.46 -12.70 -24.19
N PHE A 236 -0.63 -13.23 -25.09
CA PHE A 236 -0.85 -13.00 -26.53
C PHE A 236 -2.12 -13.72 -26.99
N HIS A 237 -3.02 -12.98 -27.65
CA HIS A 237 -4.10 -13.59 -28.41
C HIS A 237 -3.53 -14.27 -29.67
N PHE A 238 -4.25 -15.27 -30.20
CA PHE A 238 -3.83 -16.10 -31.32
C PHE A 238 -3.38 -15.27 -32.54
N ALA A 239 -2.10 -15.37 -32.89
CA ALA A 239 -1.63 -15.16 -34.26
C ALA A 239 -1.61 -16.52 -34.97
N TRP A 240 -2.24 -16.61 -36.14
CA TRP A 240 -2.25 -17.85 -36.92
C TRP A 240 -0.86 -18.15 -37.46
N ALA A 241 -0.40 -19.40 -37.28
CA ALA A 241 0.92 -19.82 -37.72
C ALA A 241 0.98 -20.00 -39.24
N THR A 242 1.56 -19.04 -39.96
CA THR A 242 1.92 -19.21 -41.37
C THR A 242 3.43 -19.18 -41.58
N ARG A 243 3.93 -20.34 -42.03
CA ARG A 243 5.23 -20.58 -42.69
C ARG A 243 6.47 -20.69 -41.80
N TRP A 244 7.19 -21.78 -42.02
CA TRP A 244 8.48 -22.09 -41.43
C TRP A 244 9.60 -21.25 -42.09
N THR A 245 10.45 -20.65 -41.28
CA THR A 245 11.86 -20.37 -41.61
C THR A 245 12.71 -20.67 -40.38
N ALA A 246 13.70 -21.55 -40.52
CA ALA A 246 14.51 -22.05 -39.41
C ALA A 246 15.71 -21.13 -39.12
N ASP A 247 15.44 -19.95 -38.57
CA ASP A 247 16.48 -19.02 -38.08
C ASP A 247 16.02 -18.27 -36.80
N ALA A 248 15.42 -19.03 -35.89
CA ALA A 248 14.81 -18.51 -34.67
C ALA A 248 15.82 -18.41 -33.51
N HIS A 249 16.70 -17.40 -33.54
CA HIS A 249 17.47 -16.95 -32.36
C HIS A 249 16.53 -16.26 -31.34
N VAL A 250 15.63 -17.04 -30.74
CA VAL A 250 14.68 -16.58 -29.71
C VAL A 250 15.45 -16.26 -28.43
N ILE A 251 15.22 -15.07 -27.86
CA ILE A 251 15.72 -14.69 -26.54
C ILE A 251 14.95 -15.50 -25.47
N PHE A 252 15.47 -16.68 -25.17
CA PHE A 252 14.79 -17.69 -24.36
C PHE A 252 15.06 -17.51 -22.85
N SER A 253 14.56 -16.44 -22.22
CA SER A 253 14.23 -16.42 -20.77
C SER A 253 13.62 -15.09 -20.32
N LEU A 254 12.28 -15.03 -20.16
CA LEU A 254 11.60 -14.05 -19.31
C LEU A 254 10.36 -14.69 -18.64
N ARG A 255 10.55 -15.35 -17.50
CA ARG A 255 9.41 -15.82 -16.65
C ARG A 255 9.02 -14.72 -15.68
N LYS A 256 7.86 -14.10 -15.90
CA LYS A 256 7.40 -12.85 -15.24
C LYS A 256 6.63 -13.11 -13.93
N GLN A 257 7.34 -13.40 -12.85
CA GLN A 257 6.89 -13.55 -11.45
C GLN A 257 5.62 -14.37 -11.20
N ASP A 258 4.42 -13.85 -11.49
CA ASP A 258 3.15 -14.59 -11.33
C ASP A 258 3.18 -15.90 -12.14
N GLN A 259 3.60 -15.85 -13.42
CA GLN A 259 3.71 -17.07 -14.24
C GLN A 259 4.72 -18.07 -13.66
N TRP A 260 5.84 -17.60 -13.10
CA TRP A 260 6.83 -18.48 -12.47
C TRP A 260 6.28 -19.12 -11.19
N THR A 261 5.50 -18.38 -10.43
CA THR A 261 4.81 -18.83 -9.22
C THR A 261 3.76 -19.90 -9.57
N ARG A 262 2.93 -19.65 -10.60
CA ARG A 262 1.92 -20.60 -11.10
C ARG A 262 2.54 -21.84 -11.73
N ASP A 263 3.64 -21.71 -12.48
CA ASP A 263 4.46 -22.83 -12.96
C ASP A 263 4.92 -23.71 -11.78
N LYS A 264 5.41 -23.09 -10.70
CA LYS A 264 5.93 -23.82 -9.53
C LYS A 264 4.84 -24.54 -8.75
N ILE A 265 3.71 -23.88 -8.47
CA ILE A 265 2.52 -24.48 -7.85
C ILE A 265 2.03 -25.67 -8.69
N LYS A 266 1.89 -25.50 -10.00
CA LYS A 266 1.41 -26.55 -10.93
C LYS A 266 2.29 -27.80 -10.91
N ASN A 267 3.61 -27.62 -10.87
CA ASN A 267 4.60 -28.70 -10.97
C ASN A 267 5.08 -29.26 -9.62
N SER A 268 4.52 -28.81 -8.49
CA SER A 268 4.99 -29.19 -7.14
C SER A 268 3.84 -29.34 -6.11
N LYS A 269 2.67 -29.83 -6.52
CA LYS A 269 1.45 -29.87 -5.67
C LYS A 269 1.58 -30.67 -4.38
N ASP A 270 2.43 -31.70 -4.36
CA ASP A 270 2.63 -32.56 -3.20
C ASP A 270 3.51 -31.90 -2.12
N ASP A 271 4.38 -30.97 -2.54
CA ASP A 271 5.18 -30.14 -1.63
C ASP A 271 4.25 -29.22 -0.81
N PRO A 272 4.26 -29.30 0.53
CA PRO A 272 3.34 -28.51 1.35
C PRO A 272 3.48 -27.01 1.18
N PHE A 273 4.70 -26.50 0.94
CA PHE A 273 4.93 -25.07 0.75
C PHE A 273 4.32 -24.60 -0.57
N TRP A 274 4.57 -25.31 -1.68
CA TRP A 274 3.97 -24.95 -2.97
C TRP A 274 2.45 -25.15 -3.01
N ARG A 275 1.90 -26.10 -2.25
CA ARG A 275 0.46 -26.24 -2.03
C ARG A 275 -0.14 -25.04 -1.27
N HIS A 276 0.50 -24.58 -0.20
CA HIS A 276 0.06 -23.38 0.53
C HIS A 276 0.25 -22.09 -0.28
N THR A 277 1.28 -21.99 -1.13
CA THR A 277 1.38 -20.91 -2.13
C THR A 277 0.21 -20.97 -3.12
N GLY A 278 -0.23 -22.18 -3.50
CA GLY A 278 -1.47 -22.40 -4.25
C GLY A 278 -2.70 -21.82 -3.55
N TYR A 279 -2.88 -22.10 -2.26
CA TYR A 279 -3.97 -21.57 -1.43
C TYR A 279 -3.98 -20.03 -1.37
N VAL A 280 -2.81 -19.39 -1.25
CA VAL A 280 -2.69 -17.92 -1.29
C VAL A 280 -3.06 -17.36 -2.67
N MET A 281 -2.59 -17.97 -3.75
CA MET A 281 -2.93 -17.53 -5.11
C MET A 281 -4.39 -17.80 -5.48
N ALA A 282 -5.01 -18.85 -4.95
CA ALA A 282 -6.44 -19.11 -5.12
C ALA A 282 -7.30 -18.01 -4.47
N GLN A 283 -6.91 -17.51 -3.29
CA GLN A 283 -7.58 -16.35 -2.67
C GLN A 283 -7.39 -15.07 -3.50
N PHE A 284 -6.22 -14.86 -4.08
CA PHE A 284 -5.95 -13.72 -4.99
C PHE A 284 -6.81 -13.77 -6.26
N ASP A 285 -6.89 -14.93 -6.91
CA ASP A 285 -7.77 -15.13 -8.08
C ASP A 285 -9.25 -14.97 -7.70
N GLY A 286 -9.63 -15.42 -6.50
CA GLY A 286 -10.95 -15.19 -5.91
C GLY A 286 -11.26 -13.71 -5.76
N LEU A 287 -10.36 -12.93 -5.13
CA LEU A 287 -10.50 -11.49 -4.91
C LEU A 287 -10.77 -10.74 -6.22
N TYR A 288 -10.01 -11.07 -7.27
CA TYR A 288 -10.22 -10.52 -8.61
C TYR A 288 -11.63 -10.79 -9.14
N VAL A 289 -12.08 -12.06 -9.12
CA VAL A 289 -13.38 -12.45 -9.68
C VAL A 289 -14.54 -11.88 -8.84
N GLY A 290 -14.39 -11.77 -7.52
CA GLY A 290 -15.37 -11.15 -6.62
C GLY A 290 -15.54 -9.66 -6.83
N ALA A 291 -14.42 -8.92 -6.88
CA ALA A 291 -14.42 -7.49 -7.17
C ALA A 291 -14.95 -7.20 -8.58
N MET A 292 -14.54 -8.00 -9.58
CA MET A 292 -15.07 -7.93 -10.95
C MET A 292 -16.59 -8.16 -10.98
N LYS A 293 -17.09 -9.20 -10.31
CA LYS A 293 -18.54 -9.48 -10.23
C LYS A 293 -19.29 -8.30 -9.62
N ARG A 294 -18.73 -7.66 -8.59
CA ARG A 294 -19.33 -6.48 -7.94
C ARG A 294 -19.35 -5.27 -8.88
N ALA A 295 -18.21 -4.93 -9.50
CA ALA A 295 -18.10 -3.83 -10.44
C ALA A 295 -19.12 -3.95 -11.58
N VAL A 296 -19.23 -5.14 -12.21
CA VAL A 296 -20.22 -5.42 -13.27
C VAL A 296 -21.66 -5.25 -12.75
N SER A 297 -21.97 -5.69 -11.52
CA SER A 297 -23.31 -5.53 -10.95
C SER A 297 -23.71 -4.07 -10.63
N GLU A 298 -22.73 -3.17 -10.46
CA GLU A 298 -22.96 -1.72 -10.33
C GLU A 298 -22.76 -0.95 -11.65
N GLY A 299 -22.67 -1.65 -12.80
CA GLY A 299 -22.48 -1.04 -14.12
C GLY A 299 -21.10 -0.39 -14.33
N ARG A 300 -20.10 -0.73 -13.49
CA ARG A 300 -18.76 -0.13 -13.52
C ARG A 300 -17.76 -1.00 -14.28
N LYS A 301 -16.75 -0.35 -14.86
CA LYS A 301 -15.58 -1.01 -15.46
C LYS A 301 -14.79 -1.76 -14.38
N PRO A 302 -14.56 -3.07 -14.54
CA PRO A 302 -13.71 -3.84 -13.64
C PRO A 302 -12.21 -3.54 -13.76
N MET A 303 -11.51 -4.15 -12.82
CA MET A 303 -10.07 -4.34 -12.69
C MET A 303 -9.33 -4.87 -13.92
N THR A 304 -8.00 -4.68 -13.90
CA THR A 304 -7.05 -5.70 -14.39
C THR A 304 -6.27 -6.33 -13.25
N ILE A 305 -5.73 -7.53 -13.50
CA ILE A 305 -4.99 -8.33 -12.52
C ILE A 305 -3.68 -7.68 -12.06
N PHE A 306 -2.93 -6.99 -12.95
CA PHE A 306 -1.75 -6.17 -12.61
C PHE A 306 -1.94 -5.35 -11.35
N GLN A 307 -3.11 -4.77 -11.21
CA GLN A 307 -3.32 -3.67 -10.29
C GLN A 307 -3.85 -4.14 -8.93
N ILE A 308 -4.44 -5.34 -8.80
CA ILE A 308 -4.48 -6.05 -7.50
C ILE A 308 -3.06 -6.39 -7.08
N GLN A 309 -2.28 -6.95 -8.03
CA GLN A 309 -0.91 -7.39 -7.77
C GLN A 309 -0.04 -6.22 -7.30
N PHE A 310 -0.20 -5.02 -7.90
CA PHE A 310 0.42 -3.77 -7.47
C PHE A 310 0.08 -3.44 -6.01
N LEU A 311 -1.19 -3.55 -5.62
CA LEU A 311 -1.66 -3.23 -4.27
C LEU A 311 -1.08 -4.20 -3.24
N ASN A 312 -1.15 -5.50 -3.51
CA ASN A 312 -0.58 -6.53 -2.62
C ASN A 312 0.96 -6.42 -2.57
N ALA A 313 1.58 -5.90 -3.63
CA ALA A 313 3.01 -5.63 -3.73
C ALA A 313 3.44 -4.21 -3.28
N VAL A 314 2.60 -3.38 -2.63
CA VAL A 314 2.97 -1.99 -2.28
C VAL A 314 4.27 -1.91 -1.47
N GLY A 315 4.51 -2.86 -0.56
CA GLY A 315 5.78 -2.97 0.18
C GLY A 315 6.95 -3.43 -0.71
N ASP A 316 6.72 -4.41 -1.59
CA ASP A 316 7.72 -4.92 -2.52
C ASP A 316 8.19 -3.85 -3.54
N LEU A 317 7.27 -2.98 -3.98
CA LEU A 317 7.53 -1.88 -4.91
C LEU A 317 8.56 -0.87 -4.40
N LEU A 318 8.70 -0.74 -3.07
CA LEU A 318 9.65 0.17 -2.43
C LEU A 318 11.10 -0.21 -2.75
N ASP A 319 11.40 -1.51 -2.90
CA ASP A 319 12.71 -2.04 -3.35
C ASP A 319 12.76 -2.30 -4.86
N LEU A 320 11.65 -2.73 -5.47
CA LEU A 320 11.57 -3.11 -6.89
C LEU A 320 11.65 -1.91 -7.85
N ILE A 321 10.99 -0.79 -7.56
CA ILE A 321 11.10 0.43 -8.40
C ILE A 321 12.56 0.94 -8.46
N PRO A 322 13.31 1.00 -7.34
CA PRO A 322 14.74 1.28 -7.35
C PRO A 322 15.63 0.29 -8.11
N SER A 323 15.34 -1.02 -8.07
CA SER A 323 16.15 -2.02 -8.79
C SER A 323 15.94 -1.92 -10.31
N LEU A 324 14.69 -1.74 -10.76
CA LEU A 324 14.31 -1.62 -12.17
C LEU A 324 14.77 -0.30 -12.82
N SER A 325 15.07 0.74 -12.04
CA SER A 325 15.57 2.04 -12.57
C SER A 325 16.69 2.67 -11.71
N PRO A 326 17.94 2.16 -11.81
CA PRO A 326 19.09 2.72 -11.10
C PRO A 326 19.41 4.16 -11.53
N THR A 327 19.22 5.13 -10.64
CA THR A 327 19.53 6.54 -10.90
C THR A 327 21.04 6.76 -11.03
N LYS A 328 21.52 7.15 -12.22
CA LYS A 328 22.95 7.30 -12.53
C LYS A 328 23.71 8.29 -11.63
N ASN A 329 23.04 9.32 -11.12
CA ASN A 329 23.57 10.24 -10.11
C ASN A 329 22.68 10.24 -8.86
N SER A 330 23.29 10.22 -7.68
CA SER A 330 22.59 10.44 -6.41
C SER A 330 23.43 11.30 -5.48
N THR A 331 23.08 12.59 -5.40
CA THR A 331 23.58 13.52 -4.38
C THR A 331 23.08 13.11 -2.99
N LEU A 332 23.68 13.65 -1.92
CA LEU A 332 23.36 13.27 -0.54
C LEU A 332 21.87 13.43 -0.17
N LYS A 333 21.13 14.33 -0.84
CA LYS A 333 19.67 14.49 -0.65
C LYS A 333 18.86 13.21 -0.96
N VAL A 334 19.39 12.27 -1.76
CA VAL A 334 18.71 11.02 -2.11
C VAL A 334 18.67 10.01 -0.95
N PHE A 335 19.41 10.22 0.14
CA PHE A 335 19.45 9.31 1.30
C PHE A 335 18.41 9.63 2.41
N LYS A 336 17.78 10.82 2.42
CA LYS A 336 16.52 11.06 3.18
C LYS A 336 15.34 10.49 2.39
N ARG A 337 15.31 9.15 2.25
CA ARG A 337 14.38 8.46 1.35
C ARG A 337 13.11 8.00 2.06
N TRP A 338 12.28 8.99 2.44
CA TRP A 338 10.93 8.79 2.96
C TRP A 338 10.03 7.89 2.09
N ASP A 339 10.32 7.82 0.77
CA ASP A 339 9.68 6.93 -0.21
C ASP A 339 9.83 5.41 0.12
N MET A 340 10.52 4.99 1.19
CA MET A 340 10.78 3.58 1.55
C MET A 340 9.86 2.99 2.64
N GLY A 341 8.98 3.78 3.26
CA GLY A 341 8.19 3.35 4.42
C GLY A 341 9.01 3.24 5.71
N HIS A 342 8.40 3.61 6.84
CA HIS A 342 9.01 3.54 8.17
C HIS A 342 7.98 3.01 9.17
N CYS A 343 8.42 2.46 10.29
CA CYS A 343 7.55 1.79 11.26
C CYS A 343 8.18 1.88 12.65
N SER A 344 7.42 1.72 13.70
CA SER A 344 7.95 1.59 15.06
C SER A 344 7.18 0.53 15.82
N ALA A 345 7.88 -0.49 16.29
CA ALA A 345 7.29 -1.60 17.04
C ALA A 345 7.96 -1.75 18.41
N LEU A 346 7.20 -2.26 19.37
CA LEU A 346 7.67 -2.55 20.71
C LEU A 346 6.98 -3.81 21.22
N ILE A 347 7.77 -4.78 21.68
CA ILE A 347 7.31 -5.88 22.54
C ILE A 347 7.83 -5.55 23.95
N LYS A 348 6.95 -5.59 24.95
CA LYS A 348 7.24 -5.22 26.34
C LYS A 348 6.72 -6.33 27.27
N VAL A 349 7.61 -6.91 28.07
CA VAL A 349 7.21 -7.73 29.22
C VAL A 349 7.26 -6.90 30.50
N LEU A 350 6.31 -7.11 31.40
CA LEU A 350 6.28 -6.46 32.72
C LEU A 350 7.32 -7.06 33.69
N PRO A 351 7.71 -6.36 34.78
CA PRO A 351 8.89 -6.70 35.58
C PRO A 351 8.89 -8.10 36.21
N GLY A 352 7.73 -8.57 36.69
CA GLY A 352 7.51 -9.94 37.20
C GLY A 352 6.85 -10.86 36.18
N PHE A 353 6.93 -10.52 34.88
CA PHE A 353 6.24 -11.19 33.77
C PHE A 353 4.71 -11.27 33.97
N GLU A 354 4.10 -10.27 34.61
CA GLU A 354 2.67 -10.24 34.96
C GLU A 354 1.76 -10.12 33.73
N ASN A 355 2.23 -9.43 32.70
CA ASN A 355 1.64 -9.36 31.36
C ASN A 355 2.75 -9.16 30.30
N LEU A 356 2.43 -9.37 29.03
CA LEU A 356 3.30 -9.11 27.89
C LEU A 356 2.49 -8.38 26.81
N TYR A 357 2.85 -7.12 26.57
CA TYR A 357 2.27 -6.24 25.56
C TYR A 357 3.10 -6.27 24.27
N PHE A 358 2.42 -6.10 23.14
CA PHE A 358 3.08 -5.95 21.84
C PHE A 358 2.29 -4.96 20.99
N ALA A 359 3.01 -4.06 20.32
CA ALA A 359 2.42 -2.96 19.57
C ALA A 359 3.23 -2.59 18.35
N HIS A 360 2.53 -2.07 17.35
CA HIS A 360 3.12 -1.56 16.12
C HIS A 360 2.42 -0.28 15.65
N SER A 361 3.21 0.72 15.24
CA SER A 361 2.78 2.00 14.68
C SER A 361 3.37 2.21 13.29
N SER A 362 2.56 2.16 12.25
CA SER A 362 2.97 2.29 10.84
C SER A 362 3.26 3.75 10.46
N TRP A 363 4.30 4.00 9.65
CA TRP A 363 4.61 5.31 9.06
C TRP A 363 4.81 5.25 7.53
N TYR A 364 4.15 6.14 6.79
CA TYR A 364 4.19 6.16 5.33
C TYR A 364 3.64 7.50 4.83
N THR A 365 3.25 7.59 3.56
CA THR A 365 2.38 8.69 3.11
C THR A 365 1.01 8.61 3.79
N TYR A 366 0.46 9.75 4.17
CA TYR A 366 -0.90 9.86 4.70
C TYR A 366 -1.96 9.52 3.64
N ALA A 367 -1.60 9.49 2.36
CA ALA A 367 -2.41 8.93 1.28
C ALA A 367 -2.73 7.41 1.45
N ALA A 368 -2.11 6.72 2.43
CA ALA A 368 -2.43 5.36 2.81
C ALA A 368 -3.57 5.23 3.85
N MET A 369 -4.01 6.31 4.51
CA MET A 369 -4.86 6.27 5.71
C MET A 369 -6.33 5.81 5.52
N LEU A 370 -6.67 5.20 4.39
CA LEU A 370 -7.93 4.47 4.22
C LEU A 370 -7.73 3.02 4.72
N ARG A 371 -8.35 2.67 5.84
CA ARG A 371 -7.98 1.47 6.63
C ARG A 371 -9.09 0.46 6.75
N ILE A 372 -8.73 -0.83 6.71
CA ILE A 372 -9.62 -1.94 7.06
C ILE A 372 -8.92 -2.83 8.09
N TYR A 373 -9.55 -3.08 9.23
CA TYR A 373 -9.15 -4.17 10.11
C TYR A 373 -9.83 -5.46 9.65
N LYS A 374 -9.07 -6.55 9.50
CA LYS A 374 -9.51 -7.80 8.89
C LYS A 374 -9.47 -8.94 9.90
N HIS A 375 -10.58 -9.68 9.96
CA HIS A 375 -10.74 -10.93 10.68
C HIS A 375 -11.07 -12.04 9.67
N TRP A 376 -10.24 -13.08 9.62
CA TRP A 376 -10.41 -14.22 8.71
C TRP A 376 -10.51 -15.51 9.51
N ASP A 377 -11.38 -16.42 9.07
CA ASP A 377 -11.50 -17.80 9.60
C ASP A 377 -11.83 -18.79 8.48
N PHE A 378 -10.81 -19.49 7.98
CA PHE A 378 -10.93 -20.38 6.82
C PHE A 378 -10.74 -21.83 7.26
N ASN A 379 -11.74 -22.68 7.04
CA ASN A 379 -11.78 -24.09 7.48
C ASN A 379 -10.88 -25.02 6.64
N ILE A 380 -9.60 -24.68 6.52
CA ILE A 380 -8.62 -25.37 5.68
C ILE A 380 -8.22 -26.69 6.32
N LYS A 381 -8.47 -27.79 5.62
CA LYS A 381 -8.18 -29.17 6.04
C LYS A 381 -6.84 -29.61 5.44
N ASP A 382 -5.73 -29.15 6.01
CA ASP A 382 -4.38 -29.62 5.65
C ASP A 382 -3.53 -29.83 6.91
N ARG A 383 -2.90 -30.99 7.04
CA ARG A 383 -1.99 -31.35 8.14
C ARG A 383 -0.76 -30.43 8.27
N ASN A 384 -0.50 -29.61 7.24
CA ASN A 384 0.60 -28.65 7.19
C ASN A 384 0.14 -27.18 7.36
N THR A 385 -1.16 -26.93 7.61
CA THR A 385 -1.67 -25.63 8.07
C THR A 385 -1.63 -25.60 9.60
N SER A 386 -1.00 -24.57 10.18
CA SER A 386 -0.99 -24.32 11.63
C SER A 386 -1.91 -23.17 12.07
N SER A 387 -2.32 -22.28 11.15
CA SER A 387 -3.22 -21.18 11.46
C SER A 387 -4.32 -21.01 10.42
N CYS A 388 -5.56 -21.20 10.86
CA CYS A 388 -6.79 -21.03 10.07
C CYS A 388 -7.49 -19.69 10.33
N ARG A 389 -7.25 -19.06 11.49
CA ARG A 389 -7.74 -17.72 11.84
C ARG A 389 -6.62 -16.70 11.93
N LEU A 390 -6.91 -15.49 11.45
CA LEU A 390 -5.99 -14.35 11.43
C LEU A 390 -6.77 -13.08 11.80
N SER A 391 -6.14 -12.18 12.56
CA SER A 391 -6.68 -10.84 12.87
C SER A 391 -5.59 -9.78 12.72
N PHE A 392 -5.79 -8.80 11.84
CA PHE A 392 -4.74 -7.90 11.38
C PHE A 392 -5.26 -6.57 10.83
N SER A 393 -4.45 -5.51 10.90
CA SER A 393 -4.72 -4.21 10.28
C SER A 393 -4.27 -4.20 8.82
N SER A 394 -5.04 -3.61 7.90
CA SER A 394 -4.85 -3.73 6.45
C SER A 394 -5.50 -2.54 5.69
N TYR A 395 -5.67 -2.69 4.38
CA TYR A 395 -6.00 -1.64 3.41
C TYR A 395 -6.91 -2.15 2.26
N PRO A 396 -7.63 -1.24 1.58
CA PRO A 396 -8.26 -1.45 0.28
C PRO A 396 -7.42 -0.84 -0.89
N GLY A 397 -7.92 -0.71 -2.14
CA GLY A 397 -7.20 0.04 -3.22
C GLY A 397 -7.83 0.12 -4.63
N GLU A 398 -7.64 1.25 -5.33
CA GLU A 398 -8.43 1.85 -6.47
C GLU A 398 -7.59 2.36 -7.65
N SER A 399 -8.10 2.54 -8.88
CA SER A 399 -7.80 3.80 -9.62
C SER A 399 -9.07 4.46 -10.18
N LEU A 400 -9.21 5.80 -10.08
CA LEU A 400 -10.03 6.61 -10.99
C LEU A 400 -9.49 8.05 -11.12
N ILE A 401 -9.53 8.55 -12.35
CA ILE A 401 -9.32 9.96 -12.69
C ILE A 401 -10.41 10.31 -13.70
N GLU A 402 -11.29 11.24 -13.35
CA GLU A 402 -12.12 11.94 -14.34
C GLU A 402 -11.50 13.31 -14.65
N GLY A 403 -11.19 13.54 -15.92
CA GLY A 403 -10.94 14.89 -16.43
C GLY A 403 -12.27 15.61 -16.63
N ALA A 404 -12.44 16.79 -16.01
CA ALA A 404 -13.69 17.53 -16.05
C ALA A 404 -14.08 17.93 -17.49
N LEU A 405 -15.05 17.21 -18.07
CA LEU A 405 -15.67 17.58 -19.34
C LEU A 405 -16.68 18.73 -19.11
N THR A 406 -16.18 19.96 -19.13
CA THR A 406 -17.04 21.15 -19.24
C THR A 406 -17.69 21.19 -20.61
N LEU A 407 -18.85 20.56 -20.76
CA LEU A 407 -19.76 20.75 -21.90
C LEU A 407 -20.34 22.16 -21.87
N SER A 408 -19.56 23.14 -22.33
CA SER A 408 -20.06 24.46 -22.67
C SER A 408 -20.92 24.37 -23.93
N THR A 409 -22.23 24.20 -23.75
CA THR A 409 -23.21 24.38 -24.83
C THR A 409 -23.25 25.86 -25.21
N SER A 410 -22.33 26.29 -26.06
CA SER A 410 -22.33 27.62 -26.68
C SER A 410 -23.53 27.71 -27.63
N SER A 411 -24.59 28.38 -27.18
CA SER A 411 -25.74 28.75 -28.01
C SER A 411 -25.34 29.86 -29.00
N GLY A 412 -24.47 29.53 -29.95
CA GLY A 412 -24.07 30.40 -31.04
C GLY A 412 -25.20 30.53 -32.05
N GLN A 413 -25.93 31.65 -31.98
CA GLN A 413 -26.71 32.08 -33.14
C GLN A 413 -25.73 32.44 -34.26
N ASN A 414 -25.99 31.94 -35.46
CA ASN A 414 -25.80 32.75 -36.66
C ASN A 414 -26.77 32.29 -37.75
N HIS A 415 -27.14 33.23 -38.61
CA HIS A 415 -28.02 32.98 -39.74
C HIS A 415 -27.21 32.38 -40.89
N ASP A 416 -27.84 31.50 -41.67
CA ASP A 416 -27.98 31.74 -43.11
C ASP A 416 -29.12 30.93 -43.73
N LYS A 417 -29.71 31.47 -44.80
CA LYS A 417 -30.68 30.82 -45.71
C LYS A 417 -30.11 31.00 -47.12
N PRO A 418 -30.11 29.96 -47.98
CA PRO A 418 -31.30 29.65 -48.81
C PRO A 418 -31.55 28.13 -48.96
N SER A 419 -32.62 27.61 -49.59
CA SER A 419 -33.98 28.09 -49.94
C SER A 419 -34.76 26.94 -50.62
N LEU A 420 -36.10 26.96 -50.59
CA LEU A 420 -37.00 26.20 -51.50
C LEU A 420 -36.92 24.65 -51.40
N ARG A 421 -37.99 23.84 -51.49
CA ARG A 421 -39.43 24.03 -51.82
C ARG A 421 -40.28 23.07 -50.97
N ALA A 422 -41.60 23.26 -50.94
CA ALA A 422 -42.55 22.29 -50.40
C ALA A 422 -43.15 21.39 -51.52
N ALA A 423 -43.63 20.22 -51.14
CA ALA A 423 -44.63 19.41 -51.86
C ALA A 423 -45.32 18.46 -50.88
N ASP A 424 -46.62 18.24 -51.06
CA ASP A 424 -47.49 17.49 -50.14
C ASP A 424 -47.49 15.97 -50.40
N GLY A 425 -48.04 15.18 -49.46
CA GLY A 425 -48.14 13.72 -49.60
C GLY A 425 -48.87 13.03 -48.45
N PHE A 426 -50.20 12.97 -48.53
CA PHE A 426 -51.07 12.19 -47.62
C PHE A 426 -51.00 10.68 -47.93
N VAL A 427 -51.32 9.84 -46.92
CA VAL A 427 -52.25 8.67 -46.95
C VAL A 427 -51.87 7.64 -45.89
N GLU A 428 -52.87 7.18 -45.12
CA GLU A 428 -52.80 6.05 -44.18
C GLU A 428 -53.19 4.72 -44.85
N ALA A 429 -52.69 3.58 -44.37
CA ALA A 429 -53.39 2.29 -44.50
C ALA A 429 -52.94 1.23 -43.48
N HIS A 430 -53.90 0.41 -43.04
CA HIS A 430 -53.72 -0.87 -42.33
C HIS A 430 -53.17 -1.97 -43.28
N GLY A 431 -52.76 -3.18 -42.86
CA GLY A 431 -52.65 -3.80 -41.53
C GLY A 431 -52.88 -5.34 -41.60
N GLY A 432 -52.31 -6.11 -40.66
CA GLY A 432 -52.42 -7.60 -40.63
C GLY A 432 -51.58 -8.32 -41.70
N ALA A 433 -51.51 -9.66 -41.76
CA ALA A 433 -51.75 -10.69 -40.74
C ALA A 433 -51.02 -12.02 -41.13
N ALA A 434 -50.81 -12.90 -40.15
CA ALA A 434 -49.94 -14.09 -40.16
C ALA A 434 -50.04 -15.11 -41.33
N THR A 435 -48.94 -15.85 -41.59
CA THR A 435 -48.98 -17.31 -41.87
C THR A 435 -47.62 -17.99 -41.60
N ARG A 436 -47.59 -19.33 -41.58
CA ARG A 436 -46.43 -20.18 -41.18
C ARG A 436 -45.67 -20.77 -42.36
N ALA A 437 -44.35 -20.96 -42.21
CA ALA A 437 -43.56 -22.02 -42.85
C ALA A 437 -42.38 -22.42 -41.94
N VAL A 438 -41.74 -23.57 -42.18
CA VAL A 438 -40.73 -24.19 -41.29
C VAL A 438 -39.40 -24.39 -42.01
N GLY A 439 -38.27 -24.10 -41.34
CA GLY A 439 -36.91 -24.39 -41.81
C GLY A 439 -35.87 -24.30 -40.67
N PRO A 440 -34.90 -25.24 -40.57
CA PRO A 440 -33.85 -25.25 -39.53
C PRO A 440 -32.67 -24.28 -39.84
N PRO A 441 -31.76 -24.04 -38.88
CA PRO A 441 -31.05 -22.75 -38.79
C PRO A 441 -29.77 -22.64 -39.62
N HIS A 442 -29.48 -21.42 -40.09
CA HIS A 442 -28.17 -21.02 -40.60
C HIS A 442 -27.60 -19.83 -39.83
N LEU A 443 -26.29 -19.87 -39.56
CA LEU A 443 -25.51 -18.78 -38.98
C LEU A 443 -25.53 -17.56 -39.92
N ALA A 444 -25.95 -16.41 -39.40
CA ALA A 444 -25.80 -15.12 -40.07
C ALA A 444 -24.71 -14.30 -39.38
N LEU A 445 -23.50 -14.26 -39.98
CA LEU A 445 -22.52 -13.23 -39.65
C LEU A 445 -23.07 -11.87 -40.12
N LEU A 446 -23.02 -10.85 -39.26
CA LEU A 446 -23.19 -9.46 -39.66
C LEU A 446 -21.87 -8.71 -39.49
N CYS A 447 -21.21 -8.43 -40.62
CA CYS A 447 -20.00 -7.64 -40.67
C CYS A 447 -20.29 -6.15 -40.40
N GLY A 448 -20.07 -5.71 -39.16
CA GLY A 448 -19.88 -4.29 -38.87
C GLY A 448 -18.56 -3.81 -39.47
N ARG A 449 -18.60 -2.83 -40.39
CA ARG A 449 -17.40 -2.29 -41.04
C ARG A 449 -16.51 -1.57 -40.03
N ALA A 450 -15.24 -1.98 -39.92
CA ALA A 450 -14.23 -1.21 -39.21
C ALA A 450 -13.85 0.04 -40.03
N LEU A 451 -14.09 1.22 -39.49
CA LEU A 451 -13.40 2.45 -39.92
C LEU A 451 -12.09 2.54 -39.13
N ALA A 452 -10.96 2.39 -39.83
CA ALA A 452 -9.66 2.66 -39.25
C ALA A 452 -9.47 4.17 -39.09
N ALA A 453 -9.12 4.60 -37.88
CA ALA A 453 -8.68 5.96 -37.59
C ALA A 453 -7.38 5.87 -36.80
N ASP A 454 -6.26 6.29 -37.41
CA ASP A 454 -4.99 6.40 -36.72
C ASP A 454 -5.05 7.50 -35.66
N GLY A 455 -4.72 7.17 -34.41
CA GLY A 455 -4.81 8.08 -33.28
C GLY A 455 -4.30 7.44 -31.99
N ALA A 456 -3.14 7.88 -31.51
CA ALA A 456 -2.46 7.24 -30.38
C ALA A 456 -3.15 7.54 -29.03
N HIS A 457 -3.93 6.58 -28.51
CA HIS A 457 -4.58 6.68 -27.20
C HIS A 457 -4.06 5.62 -26.20
N ARG A 458 -3.46 6.08 -25.10
CA ARG A 458 -3.12 5.27 -23.92
C ARG A 458 -4.31 5.27 -22.95
N GLY A 459 -4.93 4.11 -22.71
CA GLY A 459 -6.06 3.94 -21.78
C GLY A 459 -5.65 3.59 -20.34
N VAL A 460 -6.50 3.94 -19.35
CA VAL A 460 -6.27 3.74 -17.90
C VAL A 460 -7.45 2.96 -17.24
N ILE A 461 -7.25 2.40 -16.03
CA ILE A 461 -7.89 1.14 -15.54
C ILE A 461 -8.07 1.15 -13.99
N LEU A 462 -9.15 0.53 -13.41
CA LEU A 462 -9.88 0.91 -12.15
C LEU A 462 -10.25 -0.33 -11.23
N LEU A 463 -10.18 -0.33 -9.86
CA LEU A 463 -9.53 -1.46 -9.08
C LEU A 463 -10.14 -2.16 -7.79
N ALA A 464 -9.30 -2.97 -7.08
CA ALA A 464 -9.48 -3.71 -5.80
C ALA A 464 -8.14 -3.95 -5.04
N GLY A 465 -8.17 -4.21 -3.71
CA GLY A 465 -7.07 -4.07 -2.71
C GLY A 465 -6.27 -5.30 -2.20
N PHE A 466 -5.81 -5.22 -0.94
CA PHE A 466 -4.73 -6.01 -0.31
C PHE A 466 -5.16 -7.34 0.34
N LEU A 467 -4.33 -8.39 0.30
CA LEU A 467 -4.52 -9.67 1.02
C LEU A 467 -3.50 -9.91 2.15
N GLU A 468 -2.92 -8.84 2.67
CA GLU A 468 -1.91 -8.81 3.72
C GLU A 468 -2.09 -7.56 4.60
N SER A 469 -1.33 -7.48 5.69
CA SER A 469 -1.36 -6.34 6.61
C SER A 469 -0.62 -5.13 6.06
N LEU A 470 0.47 -5.33 5.31
CA LEU A 470 1.50 -4.34 4.92
C LEU A 470 2.22 -3.73 6.13
N ASP A 471 1.52 -3.43 7.21
CA ASP A 471 2.02 -2.70 8.37
C ASP A 471 3.38 -3.20 8.90
N ASP A 472 3.61 -4.47 9.23
CA ASP A 472 2.63 -5.55 9.47
C ASP A 472 2.23 -5.62 10.97
N PHE A 473 1.00 -6.04 11.26
CA PHE A 473 0.55 -6.48 12.59
C PHE A 473 -0.45 -7.64 12.42
N TYR A 474 -0.12 -8.85 12.89
CA TYR A 474 -1.03 -10.00 12.91
C TYR A 474 -1.07 -10.68 14.27
N ILE A 475 -2.27 -11.14 14.64
CA ILE A 475 -2.52 -12.19 15.64
C ILE A 475 -2.98 -13.44 14.87
N LEU A 476 -2.35 -14.59 15.13
CA LEU A 476 -2.55 -15.85 14.40
C LEU A 476 -3.04 -16.96 15.35
N SER A 477 -3.99 -17.78 14.89
CA SER A 477 -4.52 -18.91 15.67
C SER A 477 -3.52 -20.01 16.03
N SER A 478 -2.34 -20.04 15.40
CA SER A 478 -1.21 -20.86 15.85
C SER A 478 -0.60 -20.39 17.18
N GLY A 479 -1.12 -19.32 17.79
CA GLY A 479 -0.56 -18.68 19.00
C GLY A 479 0.66 -17.80 18.71
N LEU A 480 0.89 -17.48 17.43
CA LEU A 480 1.94 -16.58 16.98
C LEU A 480 1.39 -15.15 16.80
N VAL A 481 2.24 -14.17 17.11
CA VAL A 481 2.06 -12.77 16.74
C VAL A 481 3.20 -12.39 15.79
N LEU A 482 2.86 -11.69 14.70
CA LEU A 482 3.84 -11.10 13.79
C LEU A 482 3.73 -9.58 13.84
N LEU A 483 4.85 -8.92 14.14
CA LEU A 483 5.08 -7.50 13.90
C LEU A 483 6.24 -7.35 12.89
N GLN A 484 6.35 -6.21 12.23
CA GLN A 484 7.52 -5.90 11.38
C GLN A 484 7.87 -4.41 11.37
N THR A 485 9.12 -4.06 11.03
CA THR A 485 9.50 -2.72 10.55
C THR A 485 10.44 -2.81 9.33
N THR A 486 10.28 -1.90 8.36
CA THR A 486 11.04 -1.95 7.09
C THR A 486 12.48 -1.47 7.22
N ASN A 487 13.45 -2.25 6.73
CA ASN A 487 14.86 -1.93 6.72
C ASN A 487 15.28 -1.46 5.31
N SER A 488 15.89 -0.27 5.22
CA SER A 488 16.36 0.25 3.91
C SER A 488 17.67 -0.42 3.44
N VAL A 489 17.70 -0.91 2.20
CA VAL A 489 18.90 -1.47 1.55
C VAL A 489 19.57 -0.39 0.68
N TYR A 490 20.56 0.28 1.25
CA TYR A 490 21.30 1.37 0.58
C TYR A 490 22.40 0.86 -0.36
N ASN A 491 22.83 -0.38 -0.19
CA ASN A 491 23.76 -1.06 -1.09
C ASN A 491 23.10 -1.41 -2.43
N LYS A 492 23.18 -0.48 -3.39
CA LYS A 492 22.62 -0.61 -4.75
C LYS A 492 23.17 -1.82 -5.55
N THR A 493 24.24 -2.48 -5.10
CA THR A 493 24.71 -3.72 -5.73
C THR A 493 23.85 -4.91 -5.35
N LEU A 494 23.31 -4.96 -4.11
CA LEU A 494 22.39 -6.03 -3.68
C LEU A 494 21.05 -5.97 -4.45
N LEU A 495 20.52 -4.77 -4.69
CA LEU A 495 19.27 -4.59 -5.42
C LEU A 495 19.29 -5.17 -6.85
N LYS A 496 20.46 -5.46 -7.42
CA LYS A 496 20.59 -6.12 -8.74
C LYS A 496 20.19 -7.61 -8.72
N TYR A 497 20.09 -8.23 -7.55
CA TYR A 497 19.68 -9.63 -7.39
C TYR A 497 18.16 -9.80 -7.25
N VAL A 498 17.39 -8.70 -7.26
CA VAL A 498 15.92 -8.76 -7.35
C VAL A 498 15.54 -9.26 -8.75
N VAL A 499 15.03 -10.50 -8.83
CA VAL A 499 14.70 -11.18 -10.08
C VAL A 499 13.28 -11.77 -10.04
N PRO A 500 12.57 -11.84 -11.18
CA PRO A 500 11.18 -12.31 -11.20
C PRO A 500 11.03 -13.84 -11.05
N GLN A 501 12.10 -14.59 -10.78
CA GLN A 501 12.05 -16.00 -10.38
C GLN A 501 12.12 -16.14 -8.85
N SER A 502 11.27 -15.41 -8.15
CA SER A 502 11.17 -15.33 -6.68
C SER A 502 9.72 -15.12 -6.25
N LEU A 503 9.44 -15.30 -4.95
CA LEU A 503 8.14 -14.98 -4.35
C LEU A 503 8.21 -13.61 -3.67
N LEU A 504 7.22 -12.76 -3.91
CA LEU A 504 7.09 -11.45 -3.28
C LEU A 504 6.92 -11.58 -1.75
N ALA A 505 7.22 -10.53 -1.00
CA ALA A 505 7.20 -10.58 0.46
C ALA A 505 5.81 -10.93 0.99
N TRP A 506 4.75 -10.33 0.45
CA TRP A 506 3.37 -10.63 0.86
C TRP A 506 3.03 -12.11 0.70
N GLN A 507 3.43 -12.74 -0.41
CA GLN A 507 3.24 -14.17 -0.68
C GLN A 507 3.94 -15.03 0.38
N ARG A 508 5.19 -14.70 0.72
CA ARG A 508 6.00 -15.45 1.70
C ARG A 508 5.51 -15.25 3.13
N VAL A 509 5.12 -14.04 3.52
CA VAL A 509 4.47 -13.76 4.82
C VAL A 509 3.16 -14.54 4.95
N ARG A 510 2.32 -14.53 3.90
CA ARG A 510 1.04 -15.26 3.90
C ARG A 510 1.20 -16.77 4.02
N VAL A 511 2.15 -17.37 3.30
CA VAL A 511 2.46 -18.81 3.43
C VAL A 511 3.04 -19.14 4.81
N ALA A 512 3.98 -18.34 5.32
CA ALA A 512 4.58 -18.56 6.64
C ALA A 512 3.56 -18.41 7.79
N ASN A 513 2.68 -17.40 7.73
CA ASN A 513 1.60 -17.21 8.71
C ASN A 513 0.59 -18.36 8.73
N MET A 514 0.35 -19.00 7.58
CA MET A 514 -0.60 -20.11 7.45
C MET A 514 0.01 -21.44 7.92
N MET A 515 1.27 -21.70 7.61
CA MET A 515 1.95 -22.97 7.90
C MET A 515 2.59 -23.06 9.28
N ALA A 516 3.14 -21.97 9.83
CA ALA A 516 4.05 -22.06 10.97
C ALA A 516 3.39 -22.20 12.34
N SER A 517 3.92 -23.16 13.12
CA SER A 517 3.56 -23.43 14.52
C SER A 517 4.48 -22.72 15.54
N GLY A 518 5.68 -22.30 15.12
CA GLY A 518 6.69 -21.68 15.98
C GLY A 518 7.59 -20.70 15.22
N GLY A 519 8.25 -19.77 15.94
CA GLY A 519 9.03 -18.68 15.33
C GLY A 519 10.19 -19.12 14.43
N LYS A 520 10.87 -20.23 14.76
CA LYS A 520 11.92 -20.80 13.91
C LYS A 520 11.37 -21.33 12.58
N GLU A 521 10.27 -22.08 12.63
CA GLU A 521 9.60 -22.65 11.46
C GLU A 521 9.08 -21.54 10.54
N TRP A 522 8.53 -20.46 11.12
CA TRP A 522 8.13 -19.27 10.37
C TRP A 522 9.31 -18.69 9.57
N ALA A 523 10.48 -18.53 10.19
CA ALA A 523 11.68 -18.02 9.54
C ALA A 523 12.20 -18.96 8.42
N GLU A 524 12.21 -20.27 8.67
CA GLU A 524 12.63 -21.30 7.70
C GLU A 524 11.69 -21.39 6.49
N ILE A 525 10.40 -21.11 6.67
CA ILE A 525 9.41 -21.03 5.59
C ILE A 525 9.52 -19.69 4.83
N PHE A 526 9.57 -18.56 5.54
CA PHE A 526 9.68 -17.22 4.95
C PHE A 526 10.96 -17.00 4.10
N THR A 527 12.04 -17.70 4.45
CA THR A 527 13.32 -17.66 3.72
C THR A 527 13.24 -18.25 2.30
N LYS A 528 12.27 -19.15 2.04
CA LYS A 528 12.15 -19.84 0.75
C LYS A 528 11.82 -18.86 -0.38
N TYR A 529 12.65 -18.87 -1.42
CA TYR A 529 12.49 -18.03 -2.63
C TYR A 529 12.43 -16.52 -2.35
N ASN A 530 13.20 -16.05 -1.35
CA ASN A 530 13.42 -14.63 -1.04
C ASN A 530 13.64 -13.78 -2.31
N SER A 531 12.79 -12.78 -2.49
CA SER A 531 12.82 -11.82 -3.61
C SER A 531 13.83 -10.69 -3.46
N GLY A 532 14.28 -10.39 -2.23
CA GLY A 532 15.00 -9.15 -1.94
C GLY A 532 14.15 -7.89 -2.04
N THR A 533 12.82 -8.04 -1.95
CA THR A 533 11.84 -6.95 -1.96
C THR A 533 11.02 -6.96 -0.68
N TYR A 534 10.62 -5.77 -0.24
CA TYR A 534 10.15 -5.46 1.11
C TYR A 534 11.11 -5.99 2.19
N ASN A 535 12.32 -5.44 2.15
CA ASN A 535 13.41 -5.79 3.05
C ASN A 535 13.11 -5.30 4.48
N ASN A 536 12.96 -6.23 5.41
CA ASN A 536 12.19 -6.04 6.64
C ASN A 536 12.86 -6.72 7.84
N GLN A 537 12.64 -6.20 9.05
CA GLN A 537 12.80 -6.93 10.31
C GLN A 537 11.42 -7.40 10.78
N TYR A 538 11.21 -8.71 10.84
CA TYR A 538 10.04 -9.34 11.42
C TYR A 538 10.33 -9.79 12.85
N MET A 539 9.37 -9.59 13.75
CA MET A 539 9.37 -10.08 15.12
C MET A 539 8.28 -11.14 15.25
N ILE A 540 8.67 -12.39 15.42
CA ILE A 540 7.75 -13.52 15.57
C ILE A 540 7.71 -13.91 17.06
N LEU A 541 6.62 -13.53 17.71
CA LEU A 541 6.37 -13.73 19.13
C LEU A 541 5.47 -14.97 19.31
N ASP A 542 5.99 -16.03 19.92
CA ASP A 542 5.23 -17.25 20.23
C ASP A 542 4.63 -17.17 21.63
N LEU A 543 3.35 -16.80 21.71
CA LEU A 543 2.62 -16.69 22.98
C LEU A 543 2.51 -18.04 23.71
N LYS A 544 2.66 -19.18 23.01
CA LYS A 544 2.67 -20.53 23.62
C LYS A 544 3.94 -20.78 24.47
N LYS A 545 4.93 -19.88 24.42
CA LYS A 545 6.16 -19.91 25.23
C LYS A 545 6.13 -18.90 26.39
N VAL A 546 5.05 -18.13 26.54
CA VAL A 546 4.92 -17.09 27.56
C VAL A 546 4.12 -17.64 28.74
N LYS A 547 4.79 -17.88 29.87
CA LYS A 547 4.17 -18.29 31.13
C LYS A 547 4.15 -17.11 32.08
N LEU A 548 3.02 -16.41 32.13
CA LEU A 548 2.85 -15.25 33.00
C LEU A 548 3.22 -15.56 34.45
N LYS A 549 3.85 -14.59 35.12
CA LYS A 549 4.35 -14.68 36.51
C LYS A 549 5.40 -15.79 36.74
N ASN A 550 6.03 -16.30 35.68
CA ASN A 550 6.96 -17.43 35.75
C ASN A 550 8.13 -17.29 34.76
N SER A 551 7.91 -17.49 33.45
CA SER A 551 8.99 -17.59 32.46
C SER A 551 8.60 -17.13 31.05
N LEU A 552 9.61 -16.65 30.31
CA LEU A 552 9.59 -16.65 28.84
C LEU A 552 10.47 -17.80 28.36
N ASP A 553 9.85 -18.91 27.96
CA ASP A 553 10.55 -20.12 27.55
C ASP A 553 11.29 -19.92 26.21
N LYS A 554 12.30 -20.75 25.93
CA LYS A 554 13.04 -20.67 24.67
C LYS A 554 12.11 -20.86 23.46
N GLY A 555 12.29 -20.00 22.47
CA GLY A 555 11.47 -19.84 21.28
C GLY A 555 10.38 -18.77 21.38
N ALA A 556 10.24 -18.06 22.51
CA ALA A 556 9.21 -17.02 22.68
C ALA A 556 9.38 -15.83 21.73
N LEU A 557 10.61 -15.43 21.40
CA LEU A 557 10.87 -14.40 20.38
C LEU A 557 11.90 -14.86 19.36
N TYR A 558 11.52 -14.83 18.08
CA TYR A 558 12.42 -14.92 16.94
C TYR A 558 12.44 -13.60 16.17
N ILE A 559 13.63 -13.18 15.76
CA ILE A 559 13.85 -12.01 14.91
C ILE A 559 14.35 -12.49 13.55
N VAL A 560 13.74 -12.03 12.47
CA VAL A 560 14.03 -12.44 11.08
C VAL A 560 14.28 -11.19 10.25
N GLU A 561 15.42 -11.11 9.56
CA GLU A 561 15.80 -9.95 8.75
C GLU A 561 16.15 -10.33 7.32
N GLN A 562 15.56 -9.62 6.37
CA GLN A 562 15.71 -9.88 4.93
C GLN A 562 16.46 -8.75 4.22
N ILE A 563 17.36 -9.14 3.31
CA ILE A 563 17.91 -8.33 2.22
C ILE A 563 17.90 -9.14 0.91
N PRO A 564 18.23 -8.57 -0.26
CA PRO A 564 18.45 -9.36 -1.47
C PRO A 564 19.51 -10.46 -1.24
N THR A 565 19.23 -11.64 -1.80
CA THR A 565 19.98 -12.92 -1.65
C THR A 565 20.12 -13.51 -0.25
N TYR A 566 19.84 -12.78 0.83
CA TYR A 566 20.13 -13.26 2.20
C TYR A 566 19.03 -12.94 3.21
N VAL A 567 18.73 -13.95 4.05
CA VAL A 567 17.88 -13.82 5.24
C VAL A 567 18.69 -14.32 6.43
N GLU A 568 18.64 -13.59 7.54
CA GLU A 568 19.26 -13.97 8.81
C GLU A 568 18.17 -14.04 9.88
N PHE A 569 18.22 -15.05 10.76
CA PHE A 569 17.27 -15.17 11.86
C PHE A 569 17.91 -15.72 13.12
N SER A 570 17.46 -15.22 14.27
CA SER A 570 17.95 -15.61 15.59
C SER A 570 16.83 -15.63 16.63
N GLU A 571 17.04 -16.43 17.68
CA GLU A 571 16.20 -16.43 18.88
C GLU A 571 16.68 -15.29 19.80
N GLN A 572 15.76 -14.47 20.31
CA GLN A 572 16.05 -13.28 21.11
C GLN A 572 15.23 -13.22 22.42
N THR A 573 14.75 -14.35 22.93
CA THR A 573 14.00 -14.41 24.20
C THR A 573 14.89 -13.97 25.37
N ASP A 574 16.18 -14.29 25.34
CA ASP A 574 17.15 -13.89 26.36
C ASP A 574 17.39 -12.36 26.39
N VAL A 575 17.06 -11.64 25.31
CA VAL A 575 16.97 -10.17 25.29
C VAL A 575 15.61 -9.71 25.82
N LEU A 576 14.51 -10.29 25.35
CA LEU A 576 13.15 -9.93 25.78
C LEU A 576 12.93 -10.09 27.30
N ARG A 577 13.54 -11.10 27.95
CA ARG A 577 13.50 -11.27 29.42
C ARG A 577 14.09 -10.08 30.19
N LYS A 578 14.91 -9.22 29.56
CA LYS A 578 15.43 -7.98 30.16
C LYS A 578 14.40 -6.84 30.17
N GLY A 579 13.25 -7.04 29.54
CA GLY A 579 12.06 -6.20 29.66
C GLY A 579 11.39 -5.82 28.33
N TYR A 580 12.12 -5.80 27.21
CA TYR A 580 11.59 -5.33 25.93
C TYR A 580 12.38 -5.79 24.69
N TRP A 581 11.73 -5.72 23.53
CA TRP A 581 12.35 -5.69 22.20
C TRP A 581 11.81 -4.49 21.39
N PRO A 582 12.63 -3.52 20.99
CA PRO A 582 12.23 -2.40 20.13
C PRO A 582 12.54 -2.67 18.64
N SER A 583 11.82 -2.04 17.72
CA SER A 583 12.15 -2.05 16.29
C SER A 583 11.82 -0.72 15.62
N TYR A 584 12.72 -0.25 14.75
CA TYR A 584 12.74 1.15 14.26
C TYR A 584 13.52 1.34 12.94
N ASN A 585 13.34 0.44 11.96
CA ASN A 585 13.88 0.57 10.59
C ASN A 585 15.42 0.57 10.45
N ILE A 586 16.14 0.01 11.42
CA ILE A 586 17.59 -0.21 11.33
C ILE A 586 17.85 -1.69 11.65
N PRO A 587 18.62 -2.43 10.83
CA PRO A 587 18.83 -3.85 11.06
C PRO A 587 19.57 -4.15 12.37
N PHE A 588 19.16 -5.22 13.04
CA PHE A 588 19.76 -5.71 14.28
C PHE A 588 20.97 -6.62 14.02
N HIS A 589 20.84 -7.58 13.09
CA HIS A 589 21.94 -8.51 12.78
C HIS A 589 23.07 -7.73 12.10
N GLU A 590 24.27 -7.75 12.70
CA GLU A 590 25.39 -6.90 12.28
C GLU A 590 25.76 -7.12 10.80
N LYS A 591 25.66 -8.36 10.32
CA LYS A 591 25.90 -8.71 8.91
C LYS A 591 24.86 -8.10 7.97
N ILE A 592 23.56 -8.12 8.32
CA ILE A 592 22.50 -7.45 7.56
C ILE A 592 22.72 -5.93 7.55
N TYR A 593 23.02 -5.33 8.70
CA TYR A 593 23.33 -3.91 8.86
C TYR A 593 24.53 -3.48 7.99
N ASN A 594 25.63 -4.25 8.06
CA ASN A 594 26.85 -4.02 7.28
C ASN A 594 26.61 -4.18 5.78
N TRP A 595 25.99 -5.28 5.32
CA TRP A 595 25.74 -5.55 3.91
C TRP A 595 24.73 -4.58 3.28
N SER A 596 23.76 -4.09 4.05
CA SER A 596 22.81 -3.04 3.64
C SER A 596 23.46 -1.67 3.46
N GLY A 597 24.63 -1.44 4.06
CA GLY A 597 25.44 -0.23 3.87
C GLY A 597 25.31 0.86 4.95
N TYR A 598 24.63 0.59 6.07
CA TYR A 598 24.47 1.54 7.18
C TYR A 598 25.81 2.10 7.73
N PRO A 599 26.92 1.35 7.83
CA PRO A 599 28.21 1.91 8.26
C PRO A 599 28.73 3.07 7.39
N LEU A 600 28.36 3.12 6.11
CA LEU A 600 28.71 4.23 5.21
C LEU A 600 27.80 5.45 5.38
N LEU A 601 26.60 5.26 5.93
CA LEU A 601 25.67 6.35 6.28
C LEU A 601 26.05 6.96 7.62
N VAL A 602 26.36 6.15 8.64
CA VAL A 602 26.85 6.66 9.93
C VAL A 602 28.09 7.54 9.75
N LYS A 603 29.03 7.12 8.89
CA LYS A 603 30.24 7.90 8.53
C LYS A 603 29.99 9.18 7.71
N LYS A 604 28.76 9.42 7.22
CA LYS A 604 28.43 10.55 6.33
C LYS A 604 27.31 11.47 6.85
N LEU A 605 26.41 10.94 7.67
CA LEU A 605 25.18 11.60 8.13
C LEU A 605 25.01 11.53 9.65
N GLY A 606 25.88 10.82 10.38
CA GLY A 606 25.86 10.76 11.84
C GLY A 606 25.05 9.60 12.42
N LEU A 607 24.80 9.66 13.72
CA LEU A 607 24.37 8.52 14.54
C LEU A 607 22.91 8.09 14.34
N ASP A 608 22.09 8.86 13.61
CA ASP A 608 20.70 8.48 13.30
C ASP A 608 20.58 7.19 12.46
N TYR A 609 21.64 6.83 11.74
CA TYR A 609 21.74 5.57 11.00
C TYR A 609 22.37 4.43 11.80
N SER A 610 22.70 4.64 13.08
CA SER A 610 23.24 3.59 13.96
C SER A 610 22.12 2.89 14.74
N TYR A 611 22.25 1.58 14.91
CA TYR A 611 21.23 0.77 15.60
C TYR A 611 20.97 1.28 17.03
N ASP A 612 22.02 1.61 17.79
CA ASP A 612 21.87 1.99 19.19
C ASP A 612 21.56 3.47 19.46
N LEU A 613 22.03 4.40 18.62
CA LEU A 613 22.05 5.84 18.96
C LEU A 613 21.14 6.71 18.08
N SER A 614 20.32 6.10 17.23
CA SER A 614 19.22 6.79 16.54
C SER A 614 18.21 7.37 17.53
N SER A 615 17.50 8.43 17.12
CA SER A 615 16.45 9.11 17.92
C SER A 615 15.48 8.12 18.60
N ARG A 616 14.91 7.19 17.83
CA ARG A 616 14.00 6.15 18.34
C ARG A 616 14.66 5.14 19.28
N ALA A 617 15.89 4.72 19.01
CA ALA A 617 16.64 3.84 19.91
C ALA A 617 16.93 4.53 21.26
N LYS A 618 17.32 5.81 21.22
CA LYS A 618 17.52 6.65 22.43
C LYS A 618 16.21 6.76 23.24
N ILE A 619 15.08 7.04 22.60
CA ILE A 619 13.77 7.21 23.26
C ILE A 619 13.25 5.87 23.82
N PHE A 620 13.22 4.78 23.05
CA PHE A 620 12.79 3.48 23.56
C PHE A 620 13.64 3.00 24.75
N ARG A 621 14.97 3.16 24.69
CA ARG A 621 15.88 2.78 25.78
C ARG A 621 15.62 3.57 27.07
N ARG A 622 15.24 4.86 26.94
CA ARG A 622 14.87 5.73 28.08
C ARG A 622 13.49 5.39 28.65
N ASP A 623 12.49 5.19 27.79
CA ASP A 623 11.08 5.25 28.18
C ASP A 623 10.36 3.89 28.27
N GLN A 624 10.89 2.79 27.71
CA GLN A 624 10.20 1.48 27.76
C GLN A 624 9.86 1.05 29.19
N GLY A 625 10.70 1.40 30.18
CA GLY A 625 10.46 1.09 31.60
C GLY A 625 9.26 1.81 32.22
N ARG A 626 8.68 2.78 31.52
CA ARG A 626 7.45 3.49 31.92
C ARG A 626 6.18 2.77 31.45
N VAL A 627 6.29 1.73 30.61
CA VAL A 627 5.16 0.89 30.23
C VAL A 627 4.88 -0.11 31.35
N THR A 628 3.76 0.09 32.02
CA THR A 628 3.25 -0.71 33.15
C THR A 628 1.91 -1.39 32.82
N ASP A 629 1.22 -0.90 31.79
CA ASP A 629 -0.16 -1.25 31.45
C ASP A 629 -0.48 -0.95 29.97
N MET A 630 -1.72 -1.21 29.56
CA MET A 630 -2.21 -0.96 28.21
C MET A 630 -2.18 0.52 27.81
N GLU A 631 -2.47 1.46 28.72
CA GLU A 631 -2.57 2.89 28.39
C GLU A 631 -1.18 3.53 28.26
N SER A 632 -0.23 3.14 29.11
CA SER A 632 1.19 3.49 28.97
C SER A 632 1.83 2.86 27.72
N MET A 633 1.40 1.66 27.30
CA MET A 633 1.79 1.09 26.01
C MET A 633 1.21 1.87 24.82
N LYS A 634 -0.07 2.27 24.86
CA LYS A 634 -0.66 3.19 23.88
C LYS A 634 0.11 4.51 23.84
N TYR A 635 0.45 5.07 25.01
CA TYR A 635 1.13 6.34 25.15
C TYR A 635 2.53 6.35 24.52
N ILE A 636 3.38 5.33 24.76
CA ILE A 636 4.71 5.29 24.15
C ILE A 636 4.63 5.13 22.63
N MET A 637 3.63 4.39 22.13
CA MET A 637 3.46 4.13 20.68
C MET A 637 2.75 5.27 19.92
N ARG A 638 2.12 6.20 20.65
CA ARG A 638 1.66 7.52 20.19
C ARG A 638 2.65 8.65 20.47
N TYR A 639 3.80 8.38 21.10
CA TYR A 639 4.72 9.41 21.57
C TYR A 639 5.37 10.19 20.42
N ASN A 640 5.37 11.51 20.54
CA ASN A 640 6.06 12.42 19.63
C ASN A 640 6.87 13.48 20.41
N ASN A 641 6.21 14.50 20.97
CA ASN A 641 6.78 15.49 21.89
C ASN A 641 8.05 16.24 21.37
N TYR A 642 8.20 16.36 20.05
CA TYR A 642 9.46 16.78 19.42
C TYR A 642 10.01 18.16 19.83
N GLU A 643 9.13 19.08 20.24
CA GLU A 643 9.51 20.43 20.70
C GLU A 643 10.27 20.43 22.04
N LYS A 644 10.15 19.34 22.81
CA LYS A 644 10.64 19.24 24.20
C LYS A 644 11.56 18.04 24.44
N ASP A 645 11.52 17.02 23.58
CA ASP A 645 12.39 15.86 23.71
C ASP A 645 13.80 16.15 23.16
N PRO A 646 14.86 16.11 24.00
CA PRO A 646 16.23 16.35 23.54
C PRO A 646 16.73 15.30 22.53
N TYR A 647 16.07 14.13 22.40
CA TYR A 647 16.41 13.14 21.37
C TYR A 647 15.69 13.35 20.04
N SER A 648 14.74 14.29 19.97
CA SER A 648 14.08 14.71 18.73
C SER A 648 14.79 15.87 18.03
N GLU A 649 15.59 16.64 18.76
CA GLU A 649 16.45 17.71 18.22
C GLU A 649 15.66 18.78 17.42
N GLY A 650 14.37 18.93 17.72
CA GLY A 650 13.43 19.83 17.05
C GLY A 650 12.84 19.31 15.72
N ASP A 651 13.18 18.09 15.29
CA ASP A 651 12.60 17.44 14.11
C ASP A 651 11.37 16.59 14.53
N PRO A 652 10.17 16.84 13.99
CA PRO A 652 8.93 16.17 14.39
C PRO A 652 8.85 14.68 14.02
N CYS A 653 9.90 14.14 13.41
CA CYS A 653 10.03 12.74 13.03
C CYS A 653 11.18 11.99 13.69
N ASN A 654 12.04 12.65 14.47
CA ASN A 654 13.02 11.99 15.33
C ASN A 654 12.37 11.50 16.65
N THR A 655 11.34 10.65 16.53
CA THR A 655 10.51 10.20 17.67
C THR A 655 9.72 8.92 17.33
N ILE A 656 8.95 8.35 18.26
CA ILE A 656 8.26 7.05 18.08
C ILE A 656 7.07 7.12 17.11
N CYS A 657 6.42 8.28 17.02
CA CYS A 657 5.32 8.52 16.08
C CYS A 657 5.49 9.86 15.34
N CYS A 658 6.27 9.82 14.26
CA CYS A 658 6.62 10.94 13.39
C CYS A 658 5.42 11.75 12.82
N ARG A 659 5.60 13.07 12.71
CA ARG A 659 4.66 14.03 12.12
C ARG A 659 5.39 14.91 11.08
N GLU A 660 5.74 14.38 9.90
CA GLU A 660 6.50 15.15 8.89
C GLU A 660 5.62 16.27 8.29
N ASP A 661 4.30 16.22 8.51
CA ASP A 661 3.40 17.33 8.21
C ASP A 661 3.71 18.55 9.07
N LEU A 662 4.23 18.38 10.30
CA LEU A 662 4.63 19.47 11.19
C LEU A 662 6.06 19.98 10.92
N ASN A 663 6.76 19.43 9.93
CA ASN A 663 8.11 19.88 9.57
C ASN A 663 8.08 21.35 9.11
N ALA A 664 8.80 22.22 9.84
CA ALA A 664 8.77 23.66 9.60
C ALA A 664 9.43 24.10 8.27
N LEU A 665 10.28 23.26 7.67
CA LEU A 665 11.02 23.58 6.44
C LEU A 665 10.45 22.90 5.20
N ASN A 666 10.07 21.62 5.31
CA ASN A 666 9.54 20.82 4.20
C ASN A 666 8.36 19.96 4.67
N PRO A 667 7.21 20.56 5.03
CA PRO A 667 6.06 19.81 5.52
C PRO A 667 5.54 18.84 4.45
N SER A 668 5.33 17.58 4.82
CA SER A 668 4.90 16.51 3.93
C SER A 668 3.71 15.74 4.54
N PRO A 669 2.67 15.35 3.78
CA PRO A 669 1.57 14.55 4.31
C PRO A 669 2.04 13.09 4.47
N GLY A 670 2.77 12.83 5.55
CA GLY A 670 3.36 11.54 5.86
C GLY A 670 4.03 11.50 7.23
N GLY A 671 4.47 10.30 7.59
CA GLY A 671 4.90 9.96 8.94
C GLY A 671 3.97 8.92 9.54
N CYS A 672 3.92 8.88 10.86
CA CYS A 672 3.13 7.92 11.65
C CYS A 672 1.62 8.17 11.52
N TYR A 673 0.84 7.11 11.28
CA TYR A 673 -0.62 7.22 11.06
C TYR A 673 -1.47 6.12 11.72
N ASP A 674 -0.91 5.19 12.48
CA ASP A 674 -1.71 4.29 13.32
C ASP A 674 -0.93 3.81 14.54
N THR A 675 -1.64 3.22 15.51
CA THR A 675 -1.07 2.26 16.47
C THR A 675 -2.04 1.09 16.58
N LYS A 676 -1.52 -0.13 16.50
CA LYS A 676 -2.17 -1.36 16.95
C LYS A 676 -1.45 -1.85 18.20
N VAL A 677 -2.18 -2.26 19.22
CA VAL A 677 -1.61 -2.80 20.47
C VAL A 677 -2.51 -3.87 21.05
N SER A 678 -1.91 -4.94 21.57
CA SER A 678 -2.61 -6.01 22.26
C SER A 678 -1.69 -6.62 23.33
N ASP A 679 -2.22 -7.58 24.07
CA ASP A 679 -1.50 -8.40 25.05
C ASP A 679 -1.85 -9.88 24.88
N ILE A 680 -1.25 -10.75 25.70
CA ILE A 680 -1.49 -12.19 25.61
C ILE A 680 -2.96 -12.61 25.85
N SER A 681 -3.69 -11.89 26.70
CA SER A 681 -5.11 -12.18 26.98
C SER A 681 -5.96 -11.83 25.77
N LEU A 682 -5.80 -10.61 25.26
CA LEU A 682 -6.54 -10.10 24.11
C LEU A 682 -6.21 -10.89 22.84
N ALA A 683 -4.95 -11.28 22.59
CA ALA A 683 -4.61 -12.12 21.46
C ALA A 683 -5.17 -13.56 21.54
N SER A 684 -5.39 -14.11 22.74
CA SER A 684 -6.10 -15.39 22.85
C SER A 684 -7.52 -15.29 22.28
N GLU A 685 -8.17 -14.13 22.44
CA GLU A 685 -9.45 -13.76 21.86
C GLU A 685 -9.34 -13.13 20.46
N ASN A 686 -8.18 -13.21 19.80
CA ASN A 686 -7.90 -12.60 18.48
C ASN A 686 -8.22 -11.09 18.42
N THR A 687 -8.03 -10.41 19.55
CA THR A 687 -8.46 -9.02 19.81
C THR A 687 -7.26 -8.07 19.92
N ALA A 688 -7.43 -6.82 19.49
CA ALA A 688 -6.48 -5.73 19.68
C ALA A 688 -7.18 -4.37 19.86
N TYR A 689 -6.47 -3.39 20.44
CA TYR A 689 -6.84 -1.98 20.30
C TYR A 689 -6.17 -1.38 19.06
N ALA A 690 -6.89 -0.60 18.27
CA ALA A 690 -6.36 0.07 17.09
C ALA A 690 -6.86 1.53 16.97
N ILE A 691 -5.94 2.47 16.71
CA ILE A 691 -6.24 3.88 16.40
C ILE A 691 -5.75 4.19 14.98
N SER A 692 -6.54 4.95 14.22
CA SER A 692 -6.21 5.43 12.88
C SER A 692 -6.03 6.94 12.92
N GLY A 693 -5.01 7.43 12.21
CA GLY A 693 -4.63 8.84 12.13
C GLY A 693 -3.28 9.19 12.78
N PRO A 694 -2.70 10.36 12.42
CA PRO A 694 -1.50 10.88 13.04
C PRO A 694 -1.68 11.19 14.53
N THR A 695 -0.61 11.13 15.32
CA THR A 695 -0.72 11.39 16.77
C THR A 695 -1.03 12.85 17.09
N VAL A 696 -2.04 13.06 17.95
CA VAL A 696 -2.40 14.34 18.59
C VAL A 696 -1.91 14.42 20.05
N GLN A 697 -1.18 13.38 20.51
CA GLN A 697 -0.73 13.28 21.90
C GLN A 697 0.18 14.44 22.32
N GLY A 698 0.00 14.92 23.54
CA GLY A 698 0.76 16.06 24.07
C GLY A 698 0.25 17.44 23.60
N GLY A 699 -0.90 17.49 22.92
CA GLY A 699 -1.47 18.73 22.38
C GLY A 699 -1.02 19.06 20.96
N LEU A 700 -0.47 18.08 20.23
CA LEU A 700 -0.14 18.25 18.82
C LEU A 700 -1.41 18.46 17.98
N PRO A 701 -1.39 19.36 16.98
CA PRO A 701 -2.59 19.70 16.22
C PRO A 701 -3.11 18.51 15.41
N VAL A 702 -4.45 18.41 15.36
CA VAL A 702 -5.20 17.50 14.48
C VAL A 702 -4.69 17.63 13.05
N PHE A 703 -4.48 16.50 12.37
CA PHE A 703 -4.15 16.52 10.95
C PHE A 703 -5.40 16.82 10.13
N HIS A 704 -5.28 17.79 9.20
CA HIS A 704 -6.34 18.25 8.31
C HIS A 704 -5.86 18.22 6.86
N TRP A 705 -6.58 17.51 5.98
CA TRP A 705 -6.26 17.39 4.56
C TRP A 705 -6.31 18.71 3.80
N ASN A 706 -7.09 19.70 4.25
CA ASN A 706 -7.11 21.04 3.64
C ASN A 706 -5.71 21.68 3.57
N ARG A 707 -4.82 21.38 4.52
CA ARG A 707 -3.42 21.85 4.51
C ARG A 707 -2.56 21.23 3.40
N PHE A 708 -2.97 20.06 2.87
CA PHE A 708 -2.27 19.29 1.84
C PHE A 708 -3.21 18.95 0.66
N ASN A 709 -4.16 19.83 0.36
CA ASN A 709 -5.28 19.66 -0.59
C ASN A 709 -4.93 19.33 -2.06
N LYS A 710 -3.66 19.13 -2.40
CA LYS A 710 -3.18 18.67 -3.71
C LYS A 710 -2.78 17.19 -3.73
N THR A 711 -2.66 16.55 -2.56
CA THR A 711 -2.50 15.11 -2.43
C THR A 711 -3.87 14.46 -2.53
N LEU A 712 -4.03 13.45 -3.38
CA LEU A 712 -5.26 12.67 -3.46
C LEU A 712 -5.48 11.90 -2.17
N HIS A 713 -6.68 12.03 -1.62
CA HIS A 713 -7.13 11.47 -0.34
C HIS A 713 -8.61 11.09 -0.38
N GLU A 714 -9.06 10.56 -1.53
CA GLU A 714 -10.44 10.11 -1.73
C GLU A 714 -10.84 9.07 -0.67
N GLY A 715 -12.13 9.00 -0.35
CA GLY A 715 -12.71 8.15 0.70
C GLY A 715 -12.35 8.51 2.14
N MET A 716 -11.40 9.43 2.38
CA MET A 716 -10.88 9.71 3.71
C MET A 716 -11.66 10.80 4.47
N PRO A 717 -11.69 10.74 5.82
CA PRO A 717 -12.03 11.88 6.67
C PRO A 717 -11.12 13.09 6.40
N GLU A 718 -11.67 14.31 6.36
CA GLU A 718 -10.84 15.53 6.21
C GLU A 718 -9.91 15.73 7.42
N ALA A 719 -10.39 15.40 8.62
CA ALA A 719 -9.72 15.60 9.89
C ALA A 719 -9.51 14.25 10.62
N TYR A 720 -8.31 14.02 11.14
CA TYR A 720 -7.96 12.79 11.86
C TYR A 720 -7.77 13.06 13.36
N ASN A 721 -8.81 12.76 14.14
CA ASN A 721 -8.87 12.91 15.60
C ASN A 721 -9.65 11.76 16.26
N PHE A 722 -9.36 10.51 15.85
CA PHE A 722 -10.07 9.32 16.30
C PHE A 722 -9.51 8.76 17.62
N GLY A 723 -10.32 7.95 18.31
CA GLY A 723 -9.89 7.19 19.50
C GLY A 723 -9.33 5.80 19.14
N PHE A 724 -8.85 5.08 20.16
CA PHE A 724 -8.59 3.64 20.04
C PHE A 724 -9.91 2.86 20.05
N MET A 725 -10.14 2.07 19.00
CA MET A 725 -11.24 1.11 18.91
C MET A 725 -10.78 -0.28 19.36
N ILE A 726 -11.71 -1.11 19.85
CA ILE A 726 -11.48 -2.55 20.06
C ILE A 726 -11.81 -3.28 18.76
N MET A 727 -10.85 -4.02 18.22
CA MET A 727 -10.99 -4.87 17.04
C MET A 727 -11.04 -6.33 17.49
N LYS A 728 -12.18 -6.99 17.31
CA LYS A 728 -12.46 -8.35 17.79
C LYS A 728 -13.40 -9.06 16.82
N PRO A 729 -13.16 -10.33 16.45
CA PRO A 729 -14.08 -11.11 15.61
C PRO A 729 -15.43 -11.35 16.31
N THR A 730 -16.51 -11.30 15.53
CA THR A 730 -17.90 -11.34 15.99
C THR A 730 -18.71 -12.50 15.41
N LEU A 731 -18.30 -13.07 14.28
CA LEU A 731 -18.96 -14.21 13.61
C LEU A 731 -18.56 -15.54 14.26
N THR A 732 -18.66 -15.64 15.59
CA THR A 732 -18.37 -16.86 16.33
C THR A 732 -19.14 -18.05 15.77
N GLY A 733 -18.53 -19.25 15.81
CA GLY A 733 -19.27 -20.49 15.61
C GLY A 733 -20.36 -20.59 16.66
N GLY A 734 -21.61 -20.75 16.24
CA GLY A 734 -22.64 -21.28 17.13
C GLY A 734 -22.23 -22.71 17.49
N GLY A 735 -22.27 -23.06 18.78
CA GLY A 735 -21.93 -24.40 19.23
C GLY A 735 -22.83 -25.45 18.58
N ARG A 736 -22.24 -26.60 18.26
CA ARG A 736 -22.91 -27.89 18.38
C ARG A 736 -22.45 -28.51 19.70
#